data_AF-A0A6D2I0Y0-F1
#
_entry.id   AF-A0A6D2I0Y0-F1
#
_cell.length_a   1.000
_cell.length_b   1.000
_cell.length_c   1.000
_cell.angle_alpha   90.00
_cell.angle_beta   90.00
_cell.angle_gamma   90.00
#
_symmetry.space_group_name_H-M   'P 1'
#
loop_
_entity.id
_entity.type
_entity.pdbx_description
1 polymer ?
#
loop_
_entity_poly.entity_id
_entity_poly.type
_entity_poly.pdbx_seq_one_letter_code
_entity_poly.pdbx_strand_id
1 'polypeptide(L)'
;MALNLRQKQTECIIRMLNLNQPLNPSGNANEEVYKILIYDRFCQKILSPLIHVKDLRKHGVTLYFLLDKKDRLPVHDVPAVYFVQPTQSNIQRIITDASNSLYDTFHLNFSSSIPRKLLEDLASGTLKSSSVEKVSKVYDQYLEFVTLEDNLFSLAQQSTYVQLNDPSAGDKEIEEIIEKVASSLFCVLATLGVVPVIRCPRGGPAEMVASLLDQKLRDHLLSKNNLFTEGGGFMSSFQRPLLCIFDRNFELSVGIQHDFRYRPLVHDVLGLKLNRLDVQGEKGSGMKSFELDSSDPFWSANSSLEFPEVAVEIETQLNKYKRDVEEVNKRTGGGSGAEFDGTDLIGNTKHLMNAVNSLPELTERKQVIDKHTNIATALLGQIKERSIDAFTKKEGDMMMRGGIDRAELMAALKGKGTEMDKLRFAIMYLISTETINQSEVEAVEAALNEAGADTSAFQYVKKIKSLNVSLAASASSASRSNIVDWAEKLYGQSISAVTAGVKNLLSSDQQLAVTRTVEALTEGRPNPEFDSYLFLDPRAPKSSSGGGIHVKGPFREAIVFMIGGGNYVEYGSLQELTQRQLTVKNVIYGATEILTGGELVEQLGVLGKKMGLGGPVASSSASSAGENLQAYDLELLKGLGMACKEDTNASAQEFLTTEMICKSELESRRLQVDSLEAELLDVKAYLEFGSSDEDARKEVGALSGVRTTATMLRYLRSKARILAIPCDVEQMELKESGSSSGVEDRAYASEMLESIEMVTRVLESLVRRVTEAESETALHKEMVLLGEEEICRKTVQIEHLSVRLEEMERFTHGTHGVMEELRERIDELVEETARQKERAEENDEELRRVKREFELLKAHVTTFTSVRDTLLSSERQFKTIESLFERLVIKTSQLEGEKAQKEAEVQNLMEENVKLTALLDKKEAQLLALNEQCKVMALRGSNI
;
A
#
# COMPACT_ATOMS: atom_id res chain seq x y z
N MET A 1 3.28 24.91 11.61
CA MET A 1 1.94 24.27 11.64
C MET A 1 2.17 22.78 11.61
N ALA A 2 1.35 21.99 12.29
CA ALA A 2 1.43 20.52 12.23
C ALA A 2 1.00 20.04 10.82
N LEU A 3 1.55 18.92 10.36
CA LEU A 3 1.09 18.28 9.12
C LEU A 3 -0.39 17.90 9.21
N ASN A 4 -1.21 18.37 8.26
CA ASN A 4 -2.62 17.96 8.14
C ASN A 4 -2.86 17.42 6.73
N LEU A 5 -2.91 16.09 6.60
CA LEU A 5 -3.00 15.42 5.32
C LEU A 5 -4.36 15.67 4.66
N ARG A 6 -5.45 15.58 5.42
CA ARG A 6 -6.82 15.78 4.92
C ARG A 6 -7.04 17.18 4.38
N GLN A 7 -6.53 18.20 5.07
CA GLN A 7 -6.56 19.58 4.61
C GLN A 7 -5.80 19.72 3.28
N LYS A 8 -4.56 19.21 3.20
CA LYS A 8 -3.75 19.27 1.97
C LYS A 8 -4.42 18.56 0.80
N GLN A 9 -5.00 17.39 1.05
CA GLN A 9 -5.76 16.64 0.05
C GLN A 9 -6.98 17.42 -0.44
N THR A 10 -7.72 18.05 0.48
CA THR A 10 -8.89 18.88 0.16
C THR A 10 -8.49 20.11 -0.68
N GLU A 11 -7.38 20.77 -0.33
CA GLU A 11 -6.82 21.89 -1.11
C GLU A 11 -6.50 21.47 -2.56
N CYS A 12 -5.89 20.29 -2.76
CA CYS A 12 -5.61 19.74 -4.08
C CYS A 12 -6.90 19.45 -4.87
N ILE A 13 -7.91 18.86 -4.25
CA ILE A 13 -9.21 18.58 -4.89
C ILE A 13 -9.90 19.89 -5.30
N ILE A 14 -9.95 20.89 -4.42
CA ILE A 14 -10.57 22.18 -4.74
C ILE A 14 -9.83 22.86 -5.91
N ARG A 15 -8.49 22.81 -5.91
CA ARG A 15 -7.68 23.30 -7.03
C ARG A 15 -7.98 22.56 -8.33
N MET A 16 -8.10 21.23 -8.28
CA MET A 16 -8.47 20.40 -9.43
C MET A 16 -9.84 20.77 -9.99
N LEU A 17 -10.86 20.88 -9.12
CA LEU A 17 -12.21 21.31 -9.48
C LEU A 17 -12.22 22.73 -10.05
N ASN A 18 -11.23 23.56 -9.68
CA ASN A 18 -11.00 24.87 -10.27
C ASN A 18 -10.10 24.85 -11.52
N LEU A 19 -10.17 23.78 -12.32
CA LEU A 19 -9.42 23.62 -13.59
C LEU A 19 -7.89 23.79 -13.42
N ASN A 20 -7.40 23.42 -12.23
CA ASN A 20 -6.00 23.52 -11.80
C ASN A 20 -5.45 24.96 -11.74
N GLN A 21 -6.33 25.96 -11.74
CA GLN A 21 -5.95 27.37 -11.57
C GLN A 21 -5.67 27.70 -10.10
N PRO A 22 -4.77 28.66 -9.81
CA PRO A 22 -4.55 29.12 -8.43
C PRO A 22 -5.83 29.67 -7.81
N LEU A 23 -6.04 29.36 -6.52
CA LEU A 23 -7.20 29.84 -5.76
C LEU A 23 -7.02 31.31 -5.38
N ASN A 24 -8.11 32.08 -5.39
CA ASN A 24 -8.11 33.44 -4.84
C ASN A 24 -7.98 33.41 -3.30
N PRO A 25 -7.56 34.52 -2.66
CA PRO A 25 -7.44 34.61 -1.19
C PRO A 25 -8.73 34.29 -0.43
N SER A 26 -9.89 34.42 -1.07
CA SER A 26 -11.22 34.11 -0.52
C SER A 26 -11.65 32.65 -0.70
N GLY A 27 -10.83 31.79 -1.32
CA GLY A 27 -11.16 30.38 -1.60
C GLY A 27 -12.12 30.13 -2.77
N ASN A 28 -12.61 31.20 -3.42
CA ASN A 28 -13.55 31.12 -4.54
C ASN A 28 -12.83 31.19 -5.91
N ALA A 29 -13.42 30.58 -6.94
CA ALA A 29 -12.94 30.64 -8.32
C ALA A 29 -13.01 32.07 -8.90
N ASN A 30 -12.11 32.42 -9.84
CA ASN A 30 -12.06 33.75 -10.47
C ASN A 30 -13.25 34.05 -11.40
N GLU A 31 -13.88 33.02 -11.98
CA GLU A 31 -15.13 33.10 -12.76
C GLU A 31 -15.90 31.77 -12.55
N GLU A 32 -17.22 31.84 -12.28
CA GLU A 32 -18.08 30.66 -12.06
C GLU A 32 -18.35 29.92 -13.38
N VAL A 33 -17.34 29.24 -13.92
CA VAL A 33 -17.51 28.34 -15.05
C VAL A 33 -18.23 27.08 -14.57
N TYR A 34 -19.41 26.80 -15.13
CA TYR A 34 -20.11 25.54 -14.89
C TYR A 34 -19.32 24.38 -15.50
N LYS A 35 -19.23 23.26 -14.77
CA LYS A 35 -18.43 22.10 -15.14
C LYS A 35 -19.19 20.81 -14.82
N ILE A 36 -18.80 19.75 -15.51
CA ILE A 36 -19.23 18.38 -15.21
C ILE A 36 -18.06 17.64 -14.56
N LEU A 37 -18.31 16.90 -13.49
CA LEU A 37 -17.31 16.07 -12.82
C LEU A 37 -17.48 14.60 -13.21
N ILE A 38 -16.47 14.00 -13.81
CA ILE A 38 -16.43 12.57 -14.15
C ILE A 38 -15.39 11.89 -13.27
N TYR A 39 -15.76 10.82 -12.59
CA TYR A 39 -14.83 10.06 -11.76
C TYR A 39 -15.07 8.55 -11.89
N ASP A 40 -14.06 7.74 -11.59
CA ASP A 40 -14.24 6.30 -11.45
C ASP A 40 -14.63 5.92 -10.01
N ARG A 41 -14.82 4.63 -9.76
CA ARG A 41 -15.24 4.13 -8.44
C ARG A 41 -14.19 4.35 -7.36
N PHE A 42 -12.90 4.37 -7.69
CA PHE A 42 -11.85 4.58 -6.71
C PHE A 42 -11.78 6.06 -6.32
N CYS A 43 -11.75 6.95 -7.31
CA CYS A 43 -11.79 8.39 -7.11
C CYS A 43 -13.07 8.86 -6.42
N GLN A 44 -14.19 8.15 -6.59
CA GLN A 44 -15.40 8.37 -5.79
C GLN A 44 -15.13 8.17 -4.28
N LYS A 45 -14.40 7.11 -3.90
CA LYS A 45 -14.04 6.84 -2.49
C LYS A 45 -13.10 7.90 -1.93
N ILE A 46 -12.28 8.53 -2.78
CA ILE A 46 -11.41 9.64 -2.38
C ILE A 46 -12.25 10.90 -2.10
N LEU A 47 -13.20 11.21 -2.98
CA LEU A 47 -14.02 12.42 -2.86
C LEU A 47 -15.03 12.34 -1.72
N SER A 48 -15.64 11.17 -1.48
CA SER A 48 -16.79 11.04 -0.58
C SER A 48 -16.57 11.56 0.84
N PRO A 49 -15.42 11.36 1.52
CA PRO A 49 -15.21 11.86 2.88
C PRO A 49 -14.71 13.32 2.95
N LEU A 50 -14.42 13.93 1.79
CA LEU A 50 -13.76 15.23 1.69
C LEU A 50 -14.71 16.34 1.24
N ILE A 51 -15.62 16.04 0.31
CA ILE A 51 -16.53 17.04 -0.26
C ILE A 51 -17.94 16.50 -0.39
N HIS A 52 -18.88 17.16 0.28
CA HIS A 52 -20.29 16.84 0.18
C HIS A 52 -20.88 17.28 -1.16
N VAL A 53 -21.93 16.59 -1.61
CA VAL A 53 -22.63 16.94 -2.87
C VAL A 53 -23.12 18.40 -2.87
N LYS A 54 -23.53 18.92 -1.71
CA LYS A 54 -23.95 20.32 -1.55
C LYS A 54 -22.81 21.32 -1.81
N ASP A 55 -21.57 20.91 -1.56
CA ASP A 55 -20.38 21.77 -1.68
C ASP A 55 -19.77 21.72 -3.08
N LEU A 56 -19.97 20.65 -3.84
CA LEU A 56 -19.57 20.58 -5.27
C LEU A 56 -20.11 21.75 -6.10
N ARG A 57 -21.36 22.19 -5.80
CA ARG A 57 -22.00 23.33 -6.46
C ARG A 57 -21.26 24.64 -6.22
N LYS A 58 -20.65 24.82 -5.05
CA LYS A 58 -19.84 26.02 -4.72
C LYS A 58 -18.59 26.12 -5.58
N HIS A 59 -18.16 25.02 -6.21
CA HIS A 59 -17.01 24.96 -7.11
C HIS A 59 -17.40 24.90 -8.59
N GLY A 60 -18.67 25.17 -8.92
CA GLY A 60 -19.18 25.20 -10.29
C GLY A 60 -19.51 23.83 -10.88
N VAL A 61 -19.51 22.75 -10.08
CA VAL A 61 -19.90 21.42 -10.56
C VAL A 61 -21.42 21.29 -10.56
N THR A 62 -22.03 21.22 -11.74
CA THR A 62 -23.50 21.13 -11.90
C THR A 62 -23.99 19.68 -12.01
N LEU A 63 -23.21 18.84 -12.69
CA LEU A 63 -23.48 17.42 -12.87
C LEU A 63 -22.24 16.61 -12.51
N TYR A 64 -22.44 15.40 -12.01
CA TYR A 64 -21.36 14.45 -11.76
C TYR A 64 -21.78 13.04 -12.12
N PHE A 65 -20.85 12.26 -12.68
CA PHE A 65 -21.14 10.89 -13.14
C PHE A 65 -19.96 9.95 -12.92
N LEU A 66 -20.29 8.68 -12.66
CA LEU A 66 -19.31 7.59 -12.77
C LEU A 66 -18.88 7.41 -14.23
N LEU A 67 -17.58 7.21 -14.46
CA LEU A 67 -16.96 6.99 -15.78
C LEU A 67 -17.52 5.75 -16.49
N ASP A 68 -17.92 4.73 -15.73
CA ASP A 68 -18.51 3.49 -16.28
C ASP A 68 -20.00 3.63 -16.64
N LYS A 69 -20.66 4.74 -16.28
CA LYS A 69 -22.06 4.98 -16.64
C LYS A 69 -22.16 5.06 -18.18
N LYS A 70 -22.86 4.10 -18.79
CA LYS A 70 -22.93 3.98 -20.26
C LYS A 70 -23.78 5.08 -20.90
N ASP A 71 -24.90 5.43 -20.28
CA ASP A 71 -25.91 6.34 -20.84
C ASP A 71 -25.72 7.80 -20.38
N ARG A 72 -24.49 8.33 -20.47
CA ARG A 72 -24.25 9.76 -20.24
C ARG A 72 -24.70 10.56 -21.46
N LEU A 73 -25.58 11.53 -21.25
CA LEU A 73 -26.05 12.41 -22.32
C LEU A 73 -24.99 13.47 -22.64
N PRO A 74 -24.77 13.80 -23.93
CA PRO A 74 -23.86 14.86 -24.32
C PRO A 74 -24.30 16.23 -23.79
N VAL A 75 -23.33 17.04 -23.36
CA VAL A 75 -23.48 18.44 -22.94
C VAL A 75 -22.35 19.26 -23.59
N HIS A 76 -22.55 19.63 -24.86
CA HIS A 76 -21.48 20.10 -25.75
C HIS A 76 -20.84 21.44 -25.38
N ASP A 77 -21.51 22.29 -24.59
CA ASP A 77 -21.04 23.65 -24.25
C ASP A 77 -20.42 23.76 -22.85
N VAL A 78 -20.21 22.62 -22.18
CA VAL A 78 -19.75 22.59 -20.78
C VAL A 78 -18.44 21.79 -20.66
N PRO A 79 -17.40 22.33 -20.00
CA PRO A 79 -16.16 21.60 -19.74
C PRO A 79 -16.37 20.47 -18.73
N ALA A 80 -15.60 19.40 -18.90
CA ALA A 80 -15.61 18.25 -18.00
C ALA A 80 -14.27 18.06 -17.29
N VAL A 81 -14.32 17.93 -15.97
CA VAL A 81 -13.20 17.55 -15.11
C VAL A 81 -13.25 16.04 -14.90
N TYR A 82 -12.27 15.33 -15.40
CA TYR A 82 -12.09 13.89 -15.14
C TYR A 82 -11.13 13.72 -13.97
N PHE A 83 -11.53 12.98 -12.95
CA PHE A 83 -10.68 12.55 -11.85
C PHE A 83 -10.71 11.02 -11.74
N VAL A 84 -9.69 10.34 -12.26
CA VAL A 84 -9.71 8.89 -12.50
C VAL A 84 -8.35 8.25 -12.24
N GLN A 85 -8.31 6.94 -12.00
CA GLN A 85 -7.06 6.18 -11.99
C GLN A 85 -6.47 6.04 -13.39
N PRO A 86 -5.14 6.02 -13.55
CA PRO A 86 -4.49 5.77 -14.84
C PRO A 86 -4.52 4.28 -15.18
N THR A 87 -5.68 3.76 -15.59
CA THR A 87 -5.86 2.36 -16.02
C THR A 87 -6.20 2.29 -17.51
N GLN A 88 -5.85 1.18 -18.17
CA GLN A 88 -6.18 0.98 -19.59
C GLN A 88 -7.67 1.19 -19.86
N SER A 89 -8.54 0.64 -19.02
CA SER A 89 -10.01 0.77 -19.14
C SER A 89 -10.45 2.23 -19.11
N ASN A 90 -9.93 3.01 -18.15
CA ASN A 90 -10.28 4.42 -18.02
C ASN A 90 -9.80 5.23 -19.23
N ILE A 91 -8.58 4.97 -19.71
CA ILE A 91 -8.03 5.63 -20.91
C ILE A 91 -8.91 5.36 -22.14
N GLN A 92 -9.30 4.10 -22.38
CA GLN A 92 -10.18 3.75 -23.50
C GLN A 92 -11.55 4.43 -23.38
N ARG A 93 -12.09 4.53 -22.16
CA ARG A 93 -13.36 5.21 -21.93
C ARG A 93 -13.26 6.72 -22.20
N ILE A 94 -12.17 7.36 -21.80
CA ILE A 94 -11.90 8.78 -22.09
C ILE A 94 -11.78 9.00 -23.61
N ILE A 95 -11.04 8.16 -24.33
CA ILE A 95 -10.92 8.24 -25.80
C ILE A 95 -12.30 8.14 -26.44
N THR A 96 -13.13 7.20 -25.97
CA THR A 96 -14.51 7.03 -26.46
C THR A 96 -15.36 8.28 -26.22
N ASP A 97 -15.32 8.83 -25.00
CA ASP A 97 -16.09 10.03 -24.66
C ASP A 97 -15.64 11.25 -25.48
N ALA A 98 -14.34 11.40 -25.73
CA ALA A 98 -13.78 12.46 -26.57
C ALA A 98 -14.18 12.29 -28.03
N SER A 99 -14.12 11.07 -28.58
CA SER A 99 -14.54 10.77 -29.95
C SER A 99 -16.02 11.07 -30.20
N ASN A 100 -16.87 10.83 -29.19
CA ASN A 100 -18.31 11.15 -29.23
C ASN A 100 -18.61 12.61 -28.91
N SER A 101 -17.59 13.43 -28.65
CA SER A 101 -17.72 14.85 -28.28
C SER A 101 -18.76 15.08 -27.16
N LEU A 102 -18.74 14.24 -26.12
CA LEU A 102 -19.74 14.33 -25.04
C LEU A 102 -19.73 15.68 -24.32
N TYR A 103 -18.59 16.36 -24.28
CA TYR A 103 -18.40 17.63 -23.57
C TYR A 103 -17.59 18.61 -24.43
N ASP A 104 -17.57 19.89 -24.05
CA ASP A 104 -16.83 20.92 -24.78
C ASP A 104 -15.33 20.64 -24.78
N THR A 105 -14.75 20.57 -23.57
CA THR A 105 -13.33 20.34 -23.30
C THR A 105 -13.14 19.36 -22.13
N PHE A 106 -12.02 18.63 -22.17
CA PHE A 106 -11.69 17.55 -21.25
C PHE A 106 -10.47 17.92 -20.44
N HIS A 107 -10.65 18.09 -19.13
CA HIS A 107 -9.58 18.31 -18.16
C HIS A 107 -9.28 16.99 -17.45
N LEU A 108 -8.21 16.32 -17.85
CA LEU A 108 -7.84 15.00 -17.36
C LEU A 108 -6.96 15.12 -16.13
N ASN A 109 -7.39 14.52 -15.02
CA ASN A 109 -6.67 14.50 -13.75
C ASN A 109 -6.56 13.06 -13.30
N PHE A 110 -5.34 12.52 -13.33
CA PHE A 110 -5.05 11.18 -12.87
C PHE A 110 -4.74 11.19 -11.37
N SER A 111 -5.28 10.22 -10.63
CA SER A 111 -5.08 10.13 -9.18
C SER A 111 -3.63 9.82 -8.79
N SER A 112 -2.88 9.10 -9.64
CA SER A 112 -1.43 8.92 -9.54
C SER A 112 -0.73 9.40 -10.82
N SER A 113 0.60 9.28 -10.88
CA SER A 113 1.32 9.56 -12.11
C SER A 113 0.95 8.56 -13.22
N ILE A 114 0.65 9.07 -14.42
CA ILE A 114 0.31 8.23 -15.57
C ILE A 114 1.56 7.53 -16.16
N PRO A 115 1.56 6.19 -16.27
CA PRO A 115 2.62 5.48 -16.97
C PRO A 115 2.78 5.94 -18.42
N ARG A 116 4.03 6.04 -18.90
CA ARG A 116 4.34 6.57 -20.24
C ARG A 116 3.55 5.89 -21.35
N LYS A 117 3.42 4.56 -21.29
CA LYS A 117 2.64 3.75 -22.23
C LYS A 117 1.17 4.19 -22.30
N LEU A 118 0.54 4.42 -21.15
CA LEU A 118 -0.88 4.83 -21.12
C LEU A 118 -1.09 6.24 -21.65
N LEU A 119 -0.12 7.14 -21.44
CA LEU A 119 -0.14 8.48 -22.02
C LEU A 119 -0.01 8.44 -23.55
N GLU A 120 0.84 7.56 -24.08
CA GLU A 120 1.00 7.34 -25.52
C GLU A 120 -0.25 6.71 -26.14
N ASP A 121 -0.89 5.77 -25.44
CA ASP A 121 -2.18 5.19 -25.85
C ASP A 121 -3.28 6.25 -25.93
N LEU A 122 -3.37 7.14 -24.92
CA LEU A 122 -4.31 8.26 -24.91
C LEU A 122 -4.07 9.20 -26.10
N ALA A 123 -2.81 9.56 -26.36
CA ALA A 123 -2.43 10.42 -27.48
C ALA A 123 -2.74 9.78 -28.83
N SER A 124 -2.38 8.50 -29.01
CA SER A 124 -2.67 7.75 -30.25
C SER A 124 -4.17 7.60 -30.48
N GLY A 125 -4.94 7.26 -29.44
CA GLY A 125 -6.38 7.08 -29.51
C GLY A 125 -7.10 8.36 -29.91
N THR A 126 -6.78 9.48 -29.25
CA THR A 126 -7.41 10.78 -29.55
C THR A 126 -7.01 11.33 -30.92
N LEU A 127 -5.80 11.03 -31.41
CA LEU A 127 -5.36 11.39 -32.76
C LEU A 127 -6.11 10.59 -33.82
N LYS A 128 -6.32 9.28 -33.61
CA LYS A 128 -7.11 8.44 -34.52
C LYS A 128 -8.58 8.85 -34.58
N SER A 129 -9.16 9.31 -33.48
CA SER A 129 -10.53 9.82 -33.44
C SER A 129 -10.67 11.29 -33.84
N SER A 130 -9.60 11.97 -34.26
CA SER A 130 -9.60 13.41 -34.58
C SER A 130 -10.23 14.26 -33.47
N SER A 131 -9.89 13.97 -32.21
CA SER A 131 -10.47 14.61 -31.03
C SER A 131 -9.40 15.10 -30.04
N VAL A 132 -8.18 15.39 -30.53
CA VAL A 132 -7.05 15.84 -29.70
C VAL A 132 -7.33 17.21 -29.11
N GLU A 133 -7.93 18.10 -29.91
CA GLU A 133 -8.31 19.45 -29.54
C GLU A 133 -9.35 19.52 -28.41
N LYS A 134 -10.05 18.41 -28.13
CA LYS A 134 -10.95 18.28 -26.98
C LYS A 134 -10.21 18.14 -25.66
N VAL A 135 -8.97 17.65 -25.66
CA VAL A 135 -8.17 17.48 -24.44
C VAL A 135 -7.44 18.78 -24.11
N SER A 136 -7.90 19.49 -23.08
CA SER A 136 -7.35 20.80 -22.70
C SER A 136 -6.08 20.68 -21.85
N LYS A 137 -6.12 19.84 -20.81
CA LYS A 137 -5.01 19.65 -19.87
C LYS A 137 -4.97 18.22 -19.35
N VAL A 138 -3.76 17.78 -19.01
CA VAL A 138 -3.49 16.49 -18.37
C VAL A 138 -2.63 16.75 -17.12
N TYR A 139 -3.07 16.25 -15.96
CA TYR A 139 -2.38 16.40 -14.69
C TYR A 139 -2.27 15.08 -13.95
N ASP A 140 -1.14 14.90 -13.28
CA ASP A 140 -0.95 13.92 -12.22
C ASP A 140 -1.24 14.61 -10.88
N GLN A 141 -2.28 14.18 -10.16
CA GLN A 141 -2.73 14.83 -8.93
C GLN A 141 -2.04 14.28 -7.66
N TYR A 142 -1.51 13.06 -7.69
CA TYR A 142 -0.90 12.38 -6.54
C TYR A 142 -1.85 12.24 -5.33
N LEU A 143 -3.12 11.92 -5.58
CA LEU A 143 -4.19 11.74 -4.60
C LEU A 143 -4.67 10.28 -4.48
N GLU A 144 -3.83 9.29 -4.81
CA GLU A 144 -4.13 7.85 -4.80
C GLU A 144 -4.31 7.25 -3.38
N PHE A 145 -5.12 7.89 -2.53
CA PHE A 145 -5.41 7.48 -1.15
C PHE A 145 -6.67 8.20 -0.63
N VAL A 146 -7.30 7.66 0.41
CA VAL A 146 -8.49 8.21 1.05
C VAL A 146 -8.13 8.73 2.44
N THR A 147 -8.52 9.96 2.79
CA THR A 147 -8.46 10.45 4.18
C THR A 147 -9.83 10.34 4.84
N LEU A 148 -9.85 9.78 6.04
CA LEU A 148 -11.09 9.58 6.82
C LEU A 148 -11.17 10.57 7.99
N GLU A 149 -10.01 10.94 8.53
CA GLU A 149 -9.81 11.93 9.58
C GLU A 149 -8.60 12.80 9.21
N ASP A 150 -8.36 13.88 9.93
CA ASP A 150 -7.23 14.78 9.70
C ASP A 150 -5.88 14.06 9.71
N ASN A 151 -5.76 13.05 10.57
CA ASN A 151 -4.58 12.23 10.81
C ASN A 151 -4.78 10.74 10.48
N LEU A 152 -5.78 10.39 9.67
CA LEU A 152 -6.06 9.01 9.25
C LEU A 152 -6.22 8.89 7.74
N PHE A 153 -5.45 8.00 7.12
CA PHE A 153 -5.63 7.66 5.71
C PHE A 153 -5.63 6.16 5.42
N SER A 154 -6.18 5.80 4.28
CA SER A 154 -6.18 4.45 3.73
C SER A 154 -5.76 4.50 2.27
N LEU A 155 -4.99 3.52 1.80
CA LEU A 155 -4.74 3.36 0.36
C LEU A 155 -5.96 2.77 -0.39
N ALA A 156 -6.98 2.31 0.35
CA ALA A 156 -8.14 1.60 -0.17
C ALA A 156 -7.76 0.41 -1.09
N GLN A 157 -6.64 -0.25 -0.77
CA GLN A 157 -6.14 -1.44 -1.44
C GLN A 157 -6.62 -2.68 -0.70
N GLN A 158 -7.60 -3.36 -1.30
CA GLN A 158 -8.26 -4.49 -0.66
C GLN A 158 -7.42 -5.77 -0.74
N SER A 159 -7.48 -6.56 0.32
CA SER A 159 -6.89 -7.90 0.41
C SER A 159 -5.37 -7.91 0.24
N THR A 160 -4.69 -6.80 0.54
CA THR A 160 -3.21 -6.74 0.46
C THR A 160 -2.56 -7.78 1.37
N TYR A 161 -3.13 -8.05 2.56
CA TYR A 161 -2.61 -9.10 3.43
C TYR A 161 -2.73 -10.49 2.80
N VAL A 162 -3.89 -10.81 2.20
CA VAL A 162 -4.10 -12.07 1.47
C VAL A 162 -3.13 -12.21 0.31
N GLN A 163 -2.95 -11.16 -0.49
CA GLN A 163 -2.11 -11.21 -1.68
C GLN A 163 -0.62 -11.39 -1.32
N LEU A 164 -0.14 -10.73 -0.26
CA LEU A 164 1.25 -10.83 0.18
C LEU A 164 1.57 -12.15 0.89
N ASN A 165 0.58 -12.84 1.44
CA ASN A 165 0.75 -14.09 2.18
C ASN A 165 0.19 -15.31 1.43
N ASP A 166 -0.20 -15.15 0.16
CA ASP A 166 -0.70 -16.25 -0.66
C ASP A 166 0.45 -17.24 -0.94
N PRO A 167 0.34 -18.52 -0.54
CA PRO A 167 1.39 -19.51 -0.78
C PRO A 167 1.64 -19.80 -2.28
N SER A 168 0.73 -19.38 -3.16
CA SER A 168 0.83 -19.53 -4.62
C SER A 168 1.31 -18.26 -5.34
N ALA A 169 1.45 -17.13 -4.64
CA ALA A 169 1.93 -15.89 -5.26
C ALA A 169 3.39 -16.03 -5.70
N GLY A 170 3.65 -15.68 -6.96
CA GLY A 170 5.01 -15.61 -7.49
C GLY A 170 5.66 -14.25 -7.24
N ASP A 171 6.99 -14.18 -7.36
CA ASP A 171 7.78 -12.96 -7.07
C ASP A 171 7.26 -11.72 -7.81
N LYS A 172 6.89 -11.87 -9.09
CA LYS A 172 6.37 -10.77 -9.90
C LYS A 172 5.06 -10.19 -9.34
N GLU A 173 4.16 -11.04 -8.87
CA GLU A 173 2.89 -10.57 -8.29
C GLU A 173 3.16 -9.80 -6.98
N ILE A 174 4.08 -10.31 -6.16
CA ILE A 174 4.54 -9.61 -4.95
C ILE A 174 5.15 -8.26 -5.30
N GLU A 175 6.07 -8.20 -6.27
CA GLU A 175 6.67 -6.96 -6.75
C GLU A 175 5.63 -5.93 -7.23
N GLU A 176 4.61 -6.38 -7.98
CA GLU A 176 3.50 -5.51 -8.43
C GLU A 176 2.70 -4.94 -7.25
N ILE A 177 2.45 -5.74 -6.21
CA ILE A 177 1.76 -5.28 -4.99
C ILE A 177 2.62 -4.27 -4.23
N ILE A 178 3.92 -4.56 -4.05
CA ILE A 178 4.87 -3.69 -3.36
C ILE A 178 5.00 -2.35 -4.10
N GLU A 179 5.12 -2.37 -5.43
CA GLU A 179 5.17 -1.18 -6.29
C GLU A 179 3.89 -0.34 -6.15
N LYS A 180 2.72 -0.99 -6.07
CA LYS A 180 1.44 -0.31 -5.88
C LYS A 180 1.33 0.36 -4.50
N VAL A 181 1.76 -0.32 -3.44
CA VAL A 181 1.78 0.24 -2.07
C VAL A 181 2.76 1.41 -2.00
N ALA A 182 4.00 1.23 -2.47
CA ALA A 182 5.04 2.25 -2.45
C ALA A 182 4.64 3.49 -3.27
N SER A 183 4.04 3.32 -4.45
CA SER A 183 3.59 4.43 -5.30
C SER A 183 2.43 5.22 -4.67
N SER A 184 1.53 4.54 -3.94
CA SER A 184 0.43 5.23 -3.24
C SER A 184 0.93 5.96 -1.99
N LEU A 185 1.90 5.40 -1.26
CA LEU A 185 2.61 6.11 -0.19
C LEU A 185 3.38 7.32 -0.71
N PHE A 186 4.01 7.20 -1.88
CA PHE A 186 4.63 8.34 -2.54
C PHE A 186 3.62 9.47 -2.80
N CYS A 187 2.39 9.13 -3.23
CA CYS A 187 1.31 10.11 -3.40
C CYS A 187 0.97 10.86 -2.09
N VAL A 188 0.92 10.15 -0.96
CA VAL A 188 0.72 10.76 0.38
C VAL A 188 1.83 11.76 0.69
N LEU A 189 3.09 11.36 0.51
CA LEU A 189 4.26 12.22 0.77
C LEU A 189 4.32 13.42 -0.18
N ALA A 190 4.00 13.22 -1.45
CA ALA A 190 3.93 14.29 -2.46
C ALA A 190 2.82 15.30 -2.11
N THR A 191 1.65 14.84 -1.66
CA THR A 191 0.55 15.72 -1.20
C THR A 191 0.94 16.53 0.03
N LEU A 192 1.69 15.93 0.96
CA LEU A 192 2.23 16.64 2.12
C LEU A 192 3.39 17.57 1.77
N GLY A 193 4.08 17.33 0.65
CA GLY A 193 5.30 18.05 0.26
C GLY A 193 6.49 17.73 1.16
N VAL A 194 6.54 16.54 1.78
CA VAL A 194 7.58 16.16 2.75
C VAL A 194 8.38 14.94 2.31
N VAL A 195 9.66 14.91 2.65
CA VAL A 195 10.53 13.73 2.51
C VAL A 195 10.87 13.23 3.91
N PRO A 196 10.34 12.08 4.36
CA PRO A 196 10.55 11.59 5.72
C PRO A 196 11.92 10.92 5.89
N VAL A 197 12.31 10.66 7.13
CA VAL A 197 13.29 9.60 7.47
C VAL A 197 12.50 8.31 7.65
N ILE A 198 12.91 7.20 7.05
CA ILE A 198 12.13 5.95 7.04
C ILE A 198 12.74 4.95 8.02
N ARG A 199 11.88 4.36 8.87
CA ARG A 199 12.19 3.25 9.78
C ARG A 199 11.21 2.11 9.57
N CYS A 200 11.71 0.88 9.53
CA CYS A 200 10.88 -0.31 9.52
C CYS A 200 11.61 -1.52 10.12
N PRO A 201 10.87 -2.54 10.60
CA PRO A 201 11.45 -3.86 10.84
C PRO A 201 12.14 -4.37 9.56
N ARG A 202 13.22 -5.13 9.74
CA ARG A 202 13.87 -5.83 8.62
C ARG A 202 13.12 -7.12 8.29
N GLY A 203 13.15 -7.48 7.02
CA GLY A 203 12.44 -8.62 6.44
C GLY A 203 11.01 -8.29 6.01
N GLY A 204 10.54 -9.04 5.02
CA GLY A 204 9.16 -9.03 4.55
C GLY A 204 8.67 -7.73 3.90
N PRO A 205 7.34 -7.54 3.83
CA PRO A 205 6.74 -6.46 3.04
C PRO A 205 7.14 -5.05 3.46
N ALA A 206 7.34 -4.81 4.77
CA ALA A 206 7.71 -3.50 5.29
C ALA A 206 9.07 -3.00 4.73
N GLU A 207 10.09 -3.86 4.72
CA GLU A 207 11.41 -3.53 4.15
C GLU A 207 11.35 -3.35 2.62
N MET A 208 10.60 -4.20 1.92
CA MET A 208 10.44 -4.12 0.46
C MET A 208 9.78 -2.80 0.05
N VAL A 209 8.67 -2.42 0.70
CA VAL A 209 8.01 -1.12 0.47
C VAL A 209 8.92 0.04 0.86
N ALA A 210 9.59 -0.03 2.01
CA ALA A 210 10.47 1.05 2.48
C ALA A 210 11.62 1.32 1.51
N SER A 211 12.27 0.26 1.01
CA SER A 211 13.40 0.35 0.08
C SER A 211 12.98 0.93 -1.27
N LEU A 212 11.86 0.46 -1.82
CA LEU A 212 11.32 0.97 -3.08
C LEU A 212 10.85 2.42 -2.96
N LEU A 213 10.23 2.78 -1.83
CA LEU A 213 9.82 4.15 -1.55
C LEU A 213 11.04 5.09 -1.40
N ASP A 214 12.10 4.67 -0.71
CA ASP A 214 13.35 5.42 -0.61
C ASP A 214 13.96 5.65 -2.00
N GLN A 215 13.98 4.63 -2.86
CA GLN A 215 14.44 4.77 -4.24
C GLN A 215 13.59 5.79 -5.03
N LYS A 216 12.25 5.67 -5.00
CA LYS A 216 11.34 6.62 -5.67
C LYS A 216 11.56 8.06 -5.20
N LEU A 217 11.72 8.27 -3.90
CA LEU A 217 11.98 9.60 -3.33
C LEU A 217 13.31 10.17 -3.81
N ARG A 218 14.38 9.35 -3.83
CA ARG A 218 15.70 9.78 -4.32
C ARG A 218 15.67 10.15 -5.79
N ASP A 219 15.07 9.31 -6.63
CA ASP A 219 14.97 9.54 -8.06
C ASP A 219 14.18 10.84 -8.33
N HIS A 220 13.12 11.07 -7.57
CA HIS A 220 12.34 12.30 -7.67
C HIS A 220 13.09 13.56 -7.19
N LEU A 221 13.92 13.45 -6.15
CA LEU A 221 14.75 14.54 -5.65
C LEU A 221 15.84 14.97 -6.65
N LEU A 222 16.28 14.06 -7.53
CA LEU A 222 17.21 14.36 -8.62
C LEU A 222 16.52 14.94 -9.86
N SER A 223 15.20 14.85 -9.94
CA SER A 223 14.43 15.32 -11.09
C SER A 223 14.35 16.86 -11.15
N LYS A 224 14.30 17.41 -12.37
CA LYS A 224 14.14 18.86 -12.59
C LYS A 224 12.81 19.41 -12.08
N ASN A 225 11.76 18.57 -12.08
CA ASN A 225 10.41 18.91 -11.65
C ASN A 225 10.13 18.34 -10.25
N ASN A 226 11.03 18.59 -9.30
CA ASN A 226 10.89 18.08 -7.94
C ASN A 226 9.59 18.57 -7.26
N LEU A 227 8.77 17.65 -6.78
CA LEU A 227 7.50 17.89 -6.07
C LEU A 227 7.75 18.31 -4.61
N PHE A 228 8.93 17.99 -4.09
CA PHE A 228 9.37 18.32 -2.73
C PHE A 228 10.19 19.62 -2.73
N THR A 229 9.56 20.73 -3.13
CA THR A 229 10.17 22.07 -3.02
C THR A 229 9.78 22.68 -1.67
N GLU A 230 10.74 22.81 -0.75
CA GLU A 230 10.52 23.49 0.51
C GLU A 230 10.31 24.99 0.25
N GLY A 231 9.08 25.47 0.40
CA GLY A 231 8.75 26.91 0.44
C GLY A 231 9.27 27.64 1.68
N GLY A 232 10.35 27.17 2.30
CA GLY A 232 10.90 27.68 3.55
C GLY A 232 12.42 27.59 3.54
N GLY A 233 13.09 28.61 4.09
CA GLY A 233 14.54 28.64 4.22
C GLY A 233 15.11 27.49 5.06
N PHE A 234 16.44 27.46 5.19
CA PHE A 234 17.33 26.49 5.88
C PHE A 234 16.81 25.78 7.15
N MET A 235 15.77 26.29 7.82
CA MET A 235 15.16 25.71 9.03
C MET A 235 14.19 24.55 8.76
N SER A 236 13.54 24.45 7.59
CA SER A 236 12.61 23.34 7.31
C SER A 236 13.30 21.99 7.13
N SER A 237 14.57 22.00 6.72
CA SER A 237 15.39 20.80 6.54
C SER A 237 15.70 20.07 7.85
N PHE A 238 15.51 20.71 9.02
CA PHE A 238 15.80 20.15 10.36
C PHE A 238 14.56 19.59 11.09
N GLN A 239 13.34 19.72 10.55
CA GLN A 239 12.10 19.21 11.16
C GLN A 239 11.38 18.26 10.20
N ARG A 240 12.09 17.25 9.69
CA ARG A 240 11.50 16.23 8.81
C ARG A 240 10.68 15.22 9.64
N PRO A 241 9.54 14.74 9.14
CA PRO A 241 8.78 13.71 9.83
C PRO A 241 9.50 12.36 9.77
N LEU A 242 9.24 11.52 10.77
CA LEU A 242 9.59 10.10 10.77
C LEU A 242 8.50 9.31 10.05
N LEU A 243 8.85 8.39 9.14
CA LEU A 243 7.93 7.41 8.57
C LEU A 243 8.25 6.02 9.15
N CYS A 244 7.34 5.48 9.96
CA CYS A 244 7.41 4.12 10.47
C CYS A 244 6.54 3.20 9.62
N ILE A 245 7.11 2.15 9.03
CA ILE A 245 6.37 1.16 8.24
C ILE A 245 6.36 -0.18 8.97
N PHE A 246 5.19 -0.77 9.13
CA PHE A 246 4.95 -2.06 9.77
C PHE A 246 4.17 -2.99 8.84
N ASP A 247 4.30 -4.30 9.06
CA ASP A 247 3.44 -5.33 8.48
C ASP A 247 2.41 -5.80 9.52
N ARG A 248 1.21 -6.20 9.11
CA ARG A 248 0.12 -6.61 10.02
C ARG A 248 0.54 -7.73 10.97
N ASN A 249 1.47 -8.60 10.56
CA ASN A 249 2.05 -9.63 11.41
C ASN A 249 2.76 -9.06 12.64
N PHE A 250 3.17 -7.79 12.63
CA PHE A 250 3.80 -7.10 13.77
C PHE A 250 2.94 -7.16 15.04
N GLU A 251 1.61 -6.99 14.92
CA GLU A 251 0.69 -7.03 16.06
C GLU A 251 -0.69 -7.53 15.59
N LEU A 252 -0.80 -8.84 15.34
CA LEU A 252 -2.01 -9.45 14.77
C LEU A 252 -3.22 -9.39 15.73
N SER A 253 -2.99 -9.50 17.04
CA SER A 253 -4.03 -9.48 18.08
C SER A 253 -4.91 -8.23 18.01
N VAL A 254 -4.30 -7.06 17.82
CA VAL A 254 -5.03 -5.79 17.75
C VAL A 254 -5.94 -5.73 16.53
N GLY A 255 -5.56 -6.39 15.44
CA GLY A 255 -6.38 -6.54 14.24
C GLY A 255 -7.64 -7.38 14.45
N ILE A 256 -7.67 -8.23 15.49
CA ILE A 256 -8.70 -9.25 15.70
C ILE A 256 -9.56 -8.98 16.94
N GLN A 257 -9.01 -8.41 18.00
CA GLN A 257 -9.72 -8.21 19.28
C GLN A 257 -10.98 -7.35 19.15
N HIS A 258 -11.91 -7.53 20.08
CA HIS A 258 -13.02 -6.62 20.30
C HIS A 258 -12.54 -5.40 21.09
N ASP A 259 -13.07 -4.22 20.77
CA ASP A 259 -12.78 -2.97 21.48
C ASP A 259 -14.12 -2.32 21.90
N PHE A 260 -14.13 -1.69 23.07
CA PHE A 260 -15.34 -1.16 23.70
C PHE A 260 -15.47 0.36 23.63
N ARG A 261 -14.53 1.04 22.97
CA ARG A 261 -14.62 2.47 22.66
C ARG A 261 -15.56 2.72 21.51
N TYR A 262 -16.18 3.90 21.50
CA TYR A 262 -17.31 4.20 20.64
C TYR A 262 -17.01 4.06 19.15
N ARG A 263 -15.89 4.62 18.66
CA ARG A 263 -15.53 4.53 17.24
C ARG A 263 -15.14 3.12 16.78
N PRO A 264 -14.20 2.41 17.43
CA PRO A 264 -13.92 1.02 17.11
C PRO A 264 -15.18 0.14 17.12
N LEU A 265 -16.07 0.35 18.09
CA LEU A 265 -17.31 -0.41 18.21
C LEU A 265 -18.30 -0.10 17.08
N VAL A 266 -18.52 1.16 16.71
CA VAL A 266 -19.35 1.54 15.55
C VAL A 266 -18.79 0.92 14.26
N HIS A 267 -17.47 0.93 14.10
CA HIS A 267 -16.80 0.34 12.95
C HIS A 267 -16.99 -1.17 12.87
N ASP A 268 -16.66 -1.88 13.95
CA ASP A 268 -16.63 -3.35 14.00
C ASP A 268 -18.03 -3.97 14.04
N VAL A 269 -18.98 -3.34 14.76
CA VAL A 269 -20.30 -3.93 15.01
C VAL A 269 -21.35 -3.47 14.00
N LEU A 270 -21.28 -2.22 13.55
CA LEU A 270 -22.29 -1.65 12.65
C LEU A 270 -21.76 -1.40 11.23
N GLY A 271 -20.46 -1.61 10.97
CA GLY A 271 -19.90 -1.57 9.62
C GLY A 271 -19.68 -0.17 9.07
N LEU A 272 -19.08 0.73 9.86
CA LEU A 272 -18.68 2.07 9.38
C LEU A 272 -17.72 1.95 8.19
N LYS A 273 -18.07 2.51 7.03
CA LYS A 273 -17.18 2.57 5.86
C LYS A 273 -17.25 3.93 5.20
N LEU A 274 -16.09 4.53 4.92
CA LEU A 274 -15.98 5.86 4.29
C LEU A 274 -16.82 6.91 5.04
N ASN A 275 -16.75 6.91 6.37
CA ASN A 275 -17.52 7.79 7.25
C ASN A 275 -19.05 7.65 7.13
N ARG A 276 -19.55 6.58 6.51
CA ARG A 276 -20.97 6.28 6.39
C ARG A 276 -21.33 4.99 7.12
N LEU A 277 -22.49 5.02 7.74
CA LEU A 277 -23.06 3.92 8.50
C LEU A 277 -24.52 3.76 8.12
N ASP A 278 -24.97 2.52 7.91
CA ASP A 278 -26.38 2.24 7.71
C ASP A 278 -26.92 1.38 8.86
N VAL A 279 -27.94 1.88 9.55
CA VAL A 279 -28.54 1.25 10.73
C VAL A 279 -29.98 0.84 10.40
N GLN A 280 -30.37 -0.36 10.80
CA GLN A 280 -31.75 -0.80 10.66
C GLN A 280 -32.66 0.07 11.57
N GLY A 281 -33.63 0.74 10.97
CA GLY A 281 -34.60 1.54 11.72
C GLY A 281 -35.56 0.69 12.53
N GLU A 282 -36.32 1.32 13.44
CA GLU A 282 -37.38 0.64 14.20
C GLU A 282 -38.38 -0.03 13.25
N LYS A 283 -38.96 -1.16 13.71
CA LYS A 283 -39.82 -2.09 12.94
C LYS A 283 -40.72 -1.35 11.92
N GLY A 284 -40.36 -1.45 10.64
CA GLY A 284 -41.12 -0.90 9.51
C GLY A 284 -40.58 0.40 8.90
N SER A 285 -39.58 1.07 9.50
CA SER A 285 -39.06 2.36 9.01
C SER A 285 -37.91 2.29 7.99
N GLY A 286 -37.52 1.08 7.55
CA GLY A 286 -36.42 0.88 6.60
C GLY A 286 -35.03 1.12 7.21
N MET A 287 -34.01 1.16 6.36
CA MET A 287 -32.61 1.38 6.74
C MET A 287 -32.33 2.89 6.80
N LYS A 288 -31.77 3.38 7.92
CA LYS A 288 -31.38 4.78 8.11
C LYS A 288 -29.87 4.92 7.91
N SER A 289 -29.47 5.84 7.03
CA SER A 289 -28.05 6.15 6.77
C SER A 289 -27.59 7.34 7.61
N PHE A 290 -26.43 7.22 8.25
CA PHE A 290 -25.78 8.25 9.04
C PHE A 290 -24.36 8.49 8.49
N GLU A 291 -23.90 9.74 8.60
CA GLU A 291 -22.57 10.15 8.17
C GLU A 291 -21.80 10.72 9.36
N LEU A 292 -20.63 10.17 9.68
CA LEU A 292 -19.85 10.45 10.88
C LEU A 292 -18.49 11.02 10.47
N ASP A 293 -18.35 12.33 10.51
CA ASP A 293 -17.12 13.04 10.15
C ASP A 293 -16.80 14.16 11.15
N SER A 294 -15.74 14.93 10.87
CA SER A 294 -15.30 16.04 11.72
C SER A 294 -16.29 17.22 11.80
N SER A 295 -17.32 17.27 10.94
CA SER A 295 -18.38 18.29 11.02
C SER A 295 -19.42 17.95 12.08
N ASP A 296 -19.47 16.71 12.54
CA ASP A 296 -20.28 16.29 13.67
C ASP A 296 -19.56 16.61 15.00
N PRO A 297 -20.06 17.57 15.79
CA PRO A 297 -19.40 17.98 17.02
C PRO A 297 -19.47 16.90 18.12
N PHE A 298 -20.52 16.07 18.13
CA PHE A 298 -20.66 15.01 19.12
C PHE A 298 -19.68 13.86 18.80
N TRP A 299 -19.62 13.45 17.54
CA TRP A 299 -18.65 12.43 17.09
C TRP A 299 -17.21 12.87 17.37
N SER A 300 -16.87 14.10 17.01
CA SER A 300 -15.50 14.63 17.19
C SER A 300 -15.06 14.63 18.66
N ALA A 301 -15.96 14.95 19.59
CA ALA A 301 -15.65 15.01 21.01
C ALA A 301 -15.66 13.64 21.72
N ASN A 302 -16.50 12.70 21.27
CA ASN A 302 -16.81 11.50 22.06
C ASN A 302 -16.41 10.17 21.41
N SER A 303 -15.88 10.21 20.18
CA SER A 303 -15.58 8.99 19.40
C SER A 303 -14.47 8.11 19.99
N SER A 304 -13.57 8.67 20.81
CA SER A 304 -12.51 7.92 21.50
C SER A 304 -12.91 7.42 22.90
N LEU A 305 -14.08 7.82 23.41
CA LEU A 305 -14.52 7.45 24.76
C LEU A 305 -14.99 5.99 24.82
N GLU A 306 -14.92 5.41 26.01
CA GLU A 306 -15.54 4.13 26.33
C GLU A 306 -17.07 4.22 26.16
N PHE A 307 -17.69 3.15 25.64
CA PHE A 307 -19.13 3.18 25.31
C PHE A 307 -20.06 3.62 26.47
N PRO A 308 -19.84 3.22 27.74
CA PRO A 308 -20.65 3.72 28.86
C PRO A 308 -20.58 5.24 29.06
N GLU A 309 -19.43 5.85 28.80
CA GLU A 309 -19.23 7.30 28.93
C GLU A 309 -19.99 8.06 27.83
N VAL A 310 -20.08 7.50 26.63
CA VAL A 310 -20.88 8.07 25.55
C VAL A 310 -22.37 8.11 25.90
N ALA A 311 -22.89 7.09 26.57
CA ALA A 311 -24.27 7.10 27.04
C ALA A 311 -24.55 8.24 28.05
N VAL A 312 -23.60 8.49 28.96
CA VAL A 312 -23.66 9.61 29.91
C VAL A 312 -23.62 10.96 29.19
N GLU A 313 -22.79 11.09 28.14
CA GLU A 313 -22.71 12.34 27.37
C GLU A 313 -24.00 12.59 26.55
N ILE A 314 -24.60 11.55 25.95
CA ILE A 314 -25.90 11.67 25.28
C ILE A 314 -26.96 12.18 26.26
N GLU A 315 -27.03 11.60 27.46
CA GLU A 315 -27.98 12.04 28.50
C GLU A 315 -27.71 13.50 28.92
N THR A 316 -26.44 13.86 29.07
CA THR A 316 -26.02 15.23 29.43
C THR A 316 -26.45 16.24 28.36
N GLN A 317 -26.22 15.94 27.08
CA GLN A 317 -26.62 16.79 25.96
C GLN A 317 -28.15 16.88 25.84
N LEU A 318 -28.87 15.78 26.04
CA LEU A 318 -30.33 15.74 26.02
C LEU A 318 -30.94 16.57 27.16
N ASN A 319 -30.38 16.48 28.37
CA ASN A 319 -30.81 17.27 29.51
C ASN A 319 -30.54 18.77 29.30
N LYS A 320 -29.39 19.13 28.72
CA LYS A 320 -29.10 20.52 28.35
C LYS A 320 -30.07 21.02 27.27
N TYR A 321 -30.32 20.24 26.23
CA TYR A 321 -31.33 20.55 25.20
C TYR A 321 -32.73 20.81 25.80
N LYS A 322 -33.21 19.94 26.71
CA LYS A 322 -34.51 20.12 27.38
C LYS A 322 -34.59 21.44 28.15
N ARG A 323 -33.54 21.81 28.90
CA ARG A 323 -33.48 23.09 29.62
C ARG A 323 -33.50 24.28 28.67
N ASP A 324 -32.72 24.22 27.60
CA ASP A 324 -32.62 25.28 26.60
C ASP A 324 -33.99 25.49 25.88
N VAL A 325 -34.71 24.41 25.57
CA VAL A 325 -36.08 24.46 25.02
C VAL A 325 -37.08 25.07 26.00
N GLU A 326 -37.04 24.67 27.28
CA GLU A 326 -37.90 25.26 28.31
C GLU A 326 -37.66 26.77 28.48
N GLU A 327 -36.40 27.21 28.39
CA GLU A 327 -36.03 28.62 28.45
C GLU A 327 -36.58 29.40 27.23
N VAL A 328 -36.50 28.83 26.03
CA VAL A 328 -37.09 29.42 24.82
C VAL A 328 -38.62 29.51 24.94
N ASN A 329 -39.28 28.45 25.43
CA ASN A 329 -40.73 28.43 25.65
C ASN A 329 -41.17 29.49 26.69
N LYS A 330 -40.41 29.66 27.78
CA LYS A 330 -40.64 30.73 28.76
C LYS A 330 -40.47 32.13 28.17
N ARG A 331 -39.49 32.32 27.27
CA ARG A 331 -39.20 33.62 26.63
C ARG A 331 -40.17 34.00 25.51
N THR A 332 -40.83 33.02 24.89
CA THR A 332 -41.81 33.22 23.79
C THR A 332 -43.25 33.37 24.28
N GLY A 333 -43.50 33.26 25.58
CA GLY A 333 -44.83 33.47 26.17
C GLY A 333 -45.78 32.28 26.02
N GLY A 334 -45.27 31.10 25.66
CA GLY A 334 -46.07 29.87 25.58
C GLY A 334 -46.48 29.39 26.97
N GLY A 335 -47.77 29.42 27.27
CA GLY A 335 -48.33 28.81 28.48
C GLY A 335 -48.03 27.32 28.53
N SER A 336 -47.79 26.80 29.74
CA SER A 336 -47.45 25.41 30.01
C SER A 336 -48.47 24.44 29.37
N GLY A 337 -48.08 23.74 28.29
CA GLY A 337 -48.81 22.57 27.80
C GLY A 337 -49.13 22.46 26.30
N ALA A 338 -48.72 23.38 25.43
CA ALA A 338 -48.92 23.22 23.98
C ALA A 338 -47.67 22.65 23.29
N GLU A 339 -47.82 21.52 22.59
CA GLU A 339 -46.82 21.04 21.62
C GLU A 339 -46.65 22.09 20.50
N PHE A 340 -45.41 22.49 20.27
CA PHE A 340 -45.06 23.53 19.31
C PHE A 340 -44.95 22.93 17.89
N ASP A 341 -45.95 23.19 17.05
CA ASP A 341 -46.05 22.70 15.65
C ASP A 341 -45.53 23.70 14.60
N GLY A 342 -44.66 24.65 14.98
CA GLY A 342 -43.93 25.51 14.04
C GLY A 342 -44.75 26.45 13.12
N THR A 343 -46.10 26.43 13.16
CA THR A 343 -46.98 27.16 12.23
C THR A 343 -47.58 28.45 12.77
N ASP A 344 -47.64 28.66 14.09
CA ASP A 344 -48.29 29.84 14.69
C ASP A 344 -47.28 30.94 15.05
N LEU A 345 -47.03 31.82 14.08
CA LEU A 345 -45.90 32.76 14.09
C LEU A 345 -46.31 34.22 13.85
N ILE A 346 -47.35 34.74 14.52
CA ILE A 346 -47.69 36.17 14.40
C ILE A 346 -48.15 36.78 15.74
N GLY A 347 -47.21 37.39 16.49
CA GLY A 347 -47.59 38.34 17.55
C GLY A 347 -46.63 38.50 18.75
N ASN A 348 -45.37 38.92 18.54
CA ASN A 348 -44.58 39.78 19.47
C ASN A 348 -43.10 39.90 19.02
N THR A 349 -42.79 40.95 18.27
CA THR A 349 -41.62 41.06 17.36
C THR A 349 -40.24 41.04 18.04
N LYS A 350 -40.08 41.42 19.31
CA LYS A 350 -38.78 41.38 20.02
C LYS A 350 -38.47 40.03 20.68
N HIS A 351 -39.49 39.33 21.19
CA HIS A 351 -39.35 38.01 21.79
C HIS A 351 -39.26 36.91 20.72
N LEU A 352 -39.95 37.11 19.60
CA LEU A 352 -39.82 36.27 18.41
C LEU A 352 -38.41 36.32 17.81
N MET A 353 -37.75 37.48 17.73
CA MET A 353 -36.47 37.57 17.01
C MET A 353 -35.33 36.75 17.63
N ASN A 354 -35.26 36.68 18.97
CA ASN A 354 -34.29 35.82 19.66
C ASN A 354 -34.66 34.33 19.57
N ALA A 355 -35.95 33.99 19.64
CA ALA A 355 -36.43 32.61 19.49
C ALA A 355 -36.25 32.10 18.05
N VAL A 356 -36.47 32.95 17.05
CA VAL A 356 -36.31 32.65 15.62
C VAL A 356 -34.84 32.33 15.27
N ASN A 357 -33.87 32.94 15.96
CA ASN A 357 -32.45 32.62 15.77
C ASN A 357 -32.02 31.33 16.49
N SER A 358 -32.61 31.02 17.66
CA SER A 358 -32.24 29.83 18.44
C SER A 358 -32.92 28.54 17.98
N LEU A 359 -34.07 28.62 17.31
CA LEU A 359 -34.83 27.44 16.87
C LEU A 359 -34.08 26.57 15.84
N PRO A 360 -33.41 27.13 14.81
CA PRO A 360 -32.59 26.33 13.89
C PRO A 360 -31.45 25.61 14.62
N GLU A 361 -30.73 26.31 15.51
CA GLU A 361 -29.63 25.75 16.31
C GLU A 361 -30.11 24.61 17.22
N LEU A 362 -31.24 24.79 17.90
CA LEU A 362 -31.85 23.74 18.73
C LEU A 362 -32.32 22.54 17.90
N THR A 363 -32.80 22.78 16.67
CA THR A 363 -33.24 21.71 15.76
C THR A 363 -32.05 20.89 15.29
N GLU A 364 -30.96 21.54 14.85
CA GLU A 364 -29.72 20.87 14.45
C GLU A 364 -29.12 20.09 15.61
N ARG A 365 -29.06 20.69 16.81
CA ARG A 365 -28.58 20.00 18.01
C ARG A 365 -29.43 18.79 18.36
N LYS A 366 -30.76 18.88 18.24
CA LYS A 366 -31.66 17.72 18.42
C LYS A 366 -31.34 16.62 17.40
N GLN A 367 -31.12 16.96 16.13
CA GLN A 367 -30.77 15.98 15.10
C GLN A 367 -29.47 15.24 15.42
N VAL A 368 -28.45 15.94 15.92
CA VAL A 368 -27.19 15.32 16.38
C VAL A 368 -27.43 14.38 17.57
N ILE A 369 -28.21 14.82 18.57
CA ILE A 369 -28.57 13.98 19.73
C ILE A 369 -29.34 12.73 19.29
N ASP A 370 -30.37 12.88 18.45
CA ASP A 370 -31.21 11.78 17.97
C ASP A 370 -30.39 10.78 17.14
N LYS A 371 -29.48 11.27 16.28
CA LYS A 371 -28.53 10.47 15.51
C LYS A 371 -27.69 9.58 16.44
N HIS A 372 -27.02 10.16 17.42
CA HIS A 372 -26.16 9.41 18.33
C HIS A 372 -26.93 8.51 19.30
N THR A 373 -28.15 8.90 19.68
CA THR A 373 -29.07 8.05 20.45
C THR A 373 -29.46 6.80 19.66
N ASN A 374 -29.77 6.93 18.36
CA ASN A 374 -30.09 5.80 17.49
C ASN A 374 -28.90 4.84 17.33
N ILE A 375 -27.69 5.38 17.09
CA ILE A 375 -26.47 4.59 16.95
C ILE A 375 -26.16 3.85 18.27
N ALA A 376 -26.20 4.56 19.41
CA ALA A 376 -25.95 3.96 20.72
C ALA A 376 -26.98 2.88 21.07
N THR A 377 -28.25 3.07 20.70
CA THR A 377 -29.32 2.08 20.91
C THR A 377 -29.07 0.82 20.08
N ALA A 378 -28.69 0.97 18.81
CA ALA A 378 -28.34 -0.16 17.93
C ALA A 378 -27.13 -0.93 18.47
N LEU A 379 -26.08 -0.22 18.91
CA LEU A 379 -24.92 -0.81 19.56
C LEU A 379 -25.28 -1.57 20.83
N LEU A 380 -26.09 -0.98 21.71
CA LEU A 380 -26.50 -1.61 22.95
C LEU A 380 -27.27 -2.92 22.71
N GLY A 381 -28.08 -2.96 21.65
CA GLY A 381 -28.74 -4.19 21.19
C GLY A 381 -27.73 -5.28 20.85
N GLN A 382 -26.76 -4.96 19.99
CA GLN A 382 -25.71 -5.89 19.57
C GLN A 382 -24.80 -6.33 20.71
N ILE A 383 -24.39 -5.42 21.60
CA ILE A 383 -23.58 -5.74 22.79
C ILE A 383 -24.30 -6.78 23.65
N LYS A 384 -25.59 -6.58 23.96
CA LYS A 384 -26.36 -7.49 24.83
C LYS A 384 -26.64 -8.85 24.21
N GLU A 385 -26.92 -8.87 22.91
CA GLU A 385 -27.21 -10.09 22.15
C GLU A 385 -25.96 -10.96 22.04
N ARG A 386 -24.82 -10.35 21.70
CA ARG A 386 -23.54 -11.04 21.44
C ARG A 386 -22.64 -11.16 22.68
N SER A 387 -22.94 -10.45 23.76
CA SER A 387 -22.09 -10.34 24.96
C SER A 387 -20.67 -9.82 24.66
N ILE A 388 -20.60 -8.76 23.85
CA ILE A 388 -19.32 -8.15 23.40
C ILE A 388 -18.51 -7.65 24.61
N ASP A 389 -19.16 -7.10 25.62
CA ASP A 389 -18.55 -6.64 26.88
C ASP A 389 -17.77 -7.76 27.58
N ALA A 390 -18.31 -8.99 27.56
CA ALA A 390 -17.66 -10.15 28.15
C ALA A 390 -16.47 -10.64 27.31
N PHE A 391 -16.58 -10.62 25.97
CA PHE A 391 -15.47 -10.96 25.08
C PHE A 391 -14.32 -9.98 25.24
N THR A 392 -14.55 -8.67 25.13
CA THR A 392 -13.51 -7.64 25.28
C THR A 392 -12.75 -7.77 26.60
N LYS A 393 -13.47 -7.94 27.71
CA LYS A 393 -12.84 -8.10 29.02
C LYS A 393 -11.94 -9.34 29.09
N LYS A 394 -12.46 -10.50 28.63
CA LYS A 394 -11.72 -11.76 28.67
C LYS A 394 -10.52 -11.75 27.72
N GLU A 395 -10.64 -11.13 26.55
CA GLU A 395 -9.54 -10.95 25.61
C GLU A 395 -8.41 -10.13 26.22
N GLY A 396 -8.74 -8.99 26.86
CA GLY A 396 -7.77 -8.18 27.59
C GLY A 396 -7.08 -8.93 28.73
N ASP A 397 -7.87 -9.59 29.60
CA ASP A 397 -7.33 -10.39 30.71
C ASP A 397 -6.40 -11.52 30.20
N MET A 398 -6.78 -12.16 29.10
CA MET A 398 -6.04 -13.25 28.46
C MET A 398 -4.71 -12.77 27.87
N MET A 399 -4.69 -11.61 27.21
CA MET A 399 -3.46 -11.00 26.68
C MET A 399 -2.52 -10.54 27.79
N MET A 400 -3.05 -10.11 28.93
CA MET A 400 -2.24 -9.69 30.09
C MET A 400 -1.63 -10.87 30.86
N ARG A 401 -2.37 -11.98 30.98
CA ARG A 401 -1.93 -13.16 31.75
C ARG A 401 -1.11 -14.16 30.92
N GLY A 402 -1.14 -14.06 29.59
CA GLY A 402 -0.54 -15.05 28.68
C GLY A 402 -1.36 -16.33 28.55
N GLY A 403 -2.68 -16.25 28.73
CA GLY A 403 -3.59 -17.40 28.70
C GLY A 403 -4.88 -17.18 29.49
N ILE A 404 -5.75 -18.20 29.48
CA ILE A 404 -7.06 -18.20 30.13
C ILE A 404 -7.35 -19.57 30.74
N ASP A 405 -8.15 -19.63 31.81
CA ASP A 405 -8.62 -20.89 32.38
C ASP A 405 -9.45 -21.68 31.37
N ARG A 406 -9.24 -23.01 31.32
CA ARG A 406 -9.92 -23.89 30.37
C ARG A 406 -11.44 -23.86 30.51
N ALA A 407 -11.97 -23.82 31.73
CA ALA A 407 -13.42 -23.78 31.94
C ALA A 407 -14.01 -22.45 31.46
N GLU A 408 -13.29 -21.36 31.69
CA GLU A 408 -13.71 -20.02 31.23
C GLU A 408 -13.66 -19.88 29.71
N LEU A 409 -12.60 -20.42 29.07
CA LEU A 409 -12.46 -20.50 27.61
C LEU A 409 -13.63 -21.26 26.98
N MET A 410 -13.89 -22.47 27.46
CA MET A 410 -14.97 -23.31 26.92
C MET A 410 -16.35 -22.70 27.20
N ALA A 411 -16.55 -22.04 28.35
CA ALA A 411 -17.79 -21.35 28.67
C ALA A 411 -18.04 -20.16 27.72
N ALA A 412 -17.01 -19.43 27.30
CA ALA A 412 -17.14 -18.37 26.30
C ALA A 412 -17.50 -18.93 24.92
N LEU A 413 -16.80 -19.96 24.45
CA LEU A 413 -17.03 -20.56 23.13
C LEU A 413 -18.42 -21.22 23.01
N LYS A 414 -18.92 -21.81 24.09
CA LYS A 414 -20.27 -22.41 24.14
C LYS A 414 -21.37 -21.42 24.52
N GLY A 415 -21.01 -20.20 24.88
CA GLY A 415 -21.93 -19.16 25.32
C GLY A 415 -22.56 -18.37 24.18
N LYS A 416 -22.94 -17.13 24.51
CA LYS A 416 -23.41 -16.10 23.57
C LYS A 416 -22.30 -15.68 22.60
N GLY A 417 -22.68 -14.88 21.60
CA GLY A 417 -21.79 -14.42 20.54
C GLY A 417 -22.08 -15.10 19.21
N THR A 418 -21.76 -14.41 18.13
CA THR A 418 -21.80 -14.96 16.77
C THR A 418 -20.69 -15.99 16.57
N GLU A 419 -20.78 -16.74 15.46
CA GLU A 419 -19.69 -17.61 14.99
C GLU A 419 -18.37 -16.84 14.87
N MET A 420 -18.42 -15.61 14.35
CA MET A 420 -17.26 -14.74 14.21
C MET A 420 -16.70 -14.28 15.55
N ASP A 421 -17.54 -13.93 16.54
CA ASP A 421 -17.08 -13.53 17.87
C ASP A 421 -16.31 -14.68 18.55
N LYS A 422 -16.85 -15.90 18.43
CA LYS A 422 -16.24 -17.12 18.98
C LYS A 422 -14.94 -17.48 18.26
N LEU A 423 -14.90 -17.34 16.94
CA LEU A 423 -13.71 -17.57 16.13
C LEU A 423 -12.59 -16.56 16.47
N ARG A 424 -12.92 -15.27 16.59
CA ARG A 424 -11.99 -14.23 17.05
C ARG A 424 -11.44 -14.55 18.43
N PHE A 425 -12.32 -14.91 19.38
CA PHE A 425 -11.91 -15.27 20.73
C PHE A 425 -10.97 -16.48 20.77
N ALA A 426 -11.25 -17.51 19.96
CA ALA A 426 -10.40 -18.69 19.81
C ALA A 426 -9.02 -18.34 19.21
N ILE A 427 -8.99 -17.46 18.20
CA ILE A 427 -7.73 -16.96 17.63
C ILE A 427 -6.95 -16.13 18.66
N MET A 428 -7.63 -15.30 19.45
CA MET A 428 -6.99 -14.54 20.53
C MET A 428 -6.34 -15.46 21.58
N TYR A 429 -6.99 -16.56 21.95
CA TYR A 429 -6.38 -17.60 22.79
C TYR A 429 -5.13 -18.23 22.15
N LEU A 430 -5.17 -18.53 20.86
CA LEU A 430 -3.97 -18.99 20.15
C LEU A 430 -2.87 -17.95 20.16
N ILE A 431 -3.17 -16.66 20.03
CA ILE A 431 -2.12 -15.62 20.02
C ILE A 431 -1.56 -15.37 21.42
N SER A 432 -2.40 -15.42 22.46
CA SER A 432 -2.00 -15.07 23.84
C SER A 432 -1.11 -16.12 24.51
N THR A 433 -1.23 -17.39 24.12
CA THR A 433 -0.47 -18.49 24.73
C THR A 433 0.98 -18.51 24.24
N GLU A 434 1.93 -18.97 25.04
CA GLU A 434 3.30 -19.18 24.55
C GLU A 434 3.44 -20.52 23.81
N THR A 435 2.85 -21.58 24.37
CA THR A 435 2.91 -22.94 23.84
C THR A 435 1.53 -23.44 23.43
N ILE A 436 1.49 -24.30 22.41
CA ILE A 436 0.24 -24.87 21.88
C ILE A 436 -0.07 -26.16 22.64
N ASN A 437 -1.09 -26.16 23.48
CA ASN A 437 -1.62 -27.38 24.11
C ASN A 437 -2.58 -28.09 23.15
N GLN A 438 -2.13 -29.21 22.57
CA GLN A 438 -2.88 -29.92 21.54
C GLN A 438 -4.29 -30.36 22.00
N SER A 439 -4.45 -30.83 23.25
CA SER A 439 -5.76 -31.26 23.77
C SER A 439 -6.73 -30.10 24.01
N GLU A 440 -6.22 -28.91 24.34
CA GLU A 440 -7.04 -27.71 24.43
C GLU A 440 -7.46 -27.22 23.05
N VAL A 441 -6.53 -27.20 22.11
CA VAL A 441 -6.81 -26.78 20.74
C VAL A 441 -7.84 -27.70 20.07
N GLU A 442 -7.76 -29.02 20.24
CA GLU A 442 -8.78 -29.95 19.74
C GLU A 442 -10.16 -29.68 20.36
N ALA A 443 -10.22 -29.33 21.65
CA ALA A 443 -11.47 -28.98 22.30
C ALA A 443 -12.05 -27.64 21.80
N VAL A 444 -11.19 -26.66 21.52
CA VAL A 444 -11.57 -25.38 20.90
C VAL A 444 -12.10 -25.61 19.48
N GLU A 445 -11.39 -26.38 18.65
CA GLU A 445 -11.83 -26.74 17.29
C GLU A 445 -13.19 -27.47 17.32
N ALA A 446 -13.38 -28.41 18.24
CA ALA A 446 -14.65 -29.09 18.42
C ALA A 446 -15.78 -28.11 18.79
N ALA A 447 -15.53 -27.16 19.70
CA ALA A 447 -16.52 -26.15 20.09
C ALA A 447 -16.85 -25.18 18.95
N LEU A 448 -15.88 -24.79 18.13
CA LEU A 448 -16.10 -23.96 16.94
C LEU A 448 -16.94 -24.69 15.89
N ASN A 449 -16.64 -25.96 15.64
CA ASN A 449 -17.42 -26.79 14.72
C ASN A 449 -18.86 -27.02 15.23
N GLU A 450 -19.04 -27.26 16.53
CA GLU A 450 -20.38 -27.36 17.16
C GLU A 450 -21.16 -26.04 17.03
N ALA A 451 -20.48 -24.91 17.05
CA ALA A 451 -21.06 -23.59 16.83
C ALA A 451 -21.33 -23.26 15.35
N GLY A 452 -20.89 -24.09 14.39
CA GLY A 452 -21.05 -23.86 12.96
C GLY A 452 -20.00 -22.96 12.32
N ALA A 453 -18.97 -22.54 13.05
CA ALA A 453 -17.96 -21.59 12.58
C ALA A 453 -16.97 -22.24 11.59
N ASP A 454 -16.59 -21.51 10.54
CA ASP A 454 -15.48 -21.88 9.64
C ASP A 454 -14.13 -21.82 10.39
N THR A 455 -13.45 -22.95 10.51
CA THR A 455 -12.19 -23.06 11.24
C THR A 455 -10.95 -22.77 10.40
N SER A 456 -11.07 -22.47 9.10
CA SER A 456 -9.92 -22.19 8.23
C SER A 456 -9.00 -21.10 8.78
N ALA A 457 -9.57 -20.01 9.32
CA ALA A 457 -8.79 -18.90 9.88
C ALA A 457 -8.02 -19.33 11.15
N PHE A 458 -8.68 -20.05 12.04
CA PHE A 458 -8.07 -20.59 13.26
C PHE A 458 -6.92 -21.55 12.93
N GLN A 459 -7.14 -22.45 11.97
CA GLN A 459 -6.13 -23.40 11.52
C GLN A 459 -4.93 -22.71 10.86
N TYR A 460 -5.17 -21.65 10.08
CA TYR A 460 -4.12 -20.84 9.48
C TYR A 460 -3.23 -20.20 10.56
N VAL A 461 -3.83 -19.54 11.56
CA VAL A 461 -3.09 -18.92 12.66
C VAL A 461 -2.34 -19.97 13.50
N LYS A 462 -2.96 -21.11 13.79
CA LYS A 462 -2.33 -22.26 14.45
C LYS A 462 -1.09 -22.73 13.68
N LYS A 463 -1.19 -22.84 12.35
CA LYS A 463 -0.09 -23.27 11.48
C LYS A 463 1.05 -22.27 11.51
N ILE A 464 0.79 -20.97 11.30
CA ILE A 464 1.82 -19.92 11.38
C ILE A 464 2.51 -19.96 12.74
N LYS A 465 1.74 -19.98 13.83
CA LYS A 465 2.30 -20.02 15.18
C LYS A 465 3.21 -21.24 15.38
N SER A 466 2.81 -22.42 14.91
CA SER A 466 3.62 -23.64 15.01
C SER A 466 4.95 -23.54 14.23
N LEU A 467 4.92 -22.92 13.04
CA LEU A 467 6.11 -22.68 12.23
C LEU A 467 7.08 -21.74 12.97
N ASN A 468 6.56 -20.67 13.57
CA ASN A 468 7.36 -19.68 14.30
C ASN A 468 8.05 -20.30 15.53
N VAL A 469 7.32 -21.09 16.32
CA VAL A 469 7.90 -21.81 17.47
C VAL A 469 8.98 -22.80 17.03
N SER A 470 8.74 -23.55 15.95
CA SER A 470 9.71 -24.52 15.42
C SER A 470 10.99 -23.84 14.91
N LEU A 471 10.85 -22.68 14.29
CA LEU A 471 11.98 -21.93 13.77
C LEU A 471 12.78 -21.21 14.86
N ALA A 472 12.11 -20.64 15.86
CA ALA A 472 12.76 -20.08 17.05
C ALA A 472 13.52 -21.15 17.85
N ALA A 473 12.96 -22.36 17.97
CA ALA A 473 13.66 -23.50 18.58
C ALA A 473 14.90 -23.91 17.77
N SER A 474 14.81 -23.88 16.43
CA SER A 474 15.92 -24.23 15.53
C SER A 474 17.05 -23.19 15.55
N ALA A 475 16.74 -21.91 15.77
CA ALA A 475 17.71 -20.82 15.93
C ALA A 475 18.58 -20.97 17.19
N SER A 476 18.07 -21.61 18.24
CA SER A 476 18.80 -21.85 19.49
C SER A 476 19.85 -22.99 19.43
N SER A 477 19.86 -23.78 18.35
CA SER A 477 20.65 -25.02 18.21
C SER A 477 21.74 -24.98 17.12
N ALA A 478 21.78 -23.99 16.22
CA ALA A 478 22.68 -24.00 15.07
C ALA A 478 23.44 -22.68 14.88
N SER A 479 24.77 -22.77 14.77
CA SER A 479 25.63 -21.67 14.35
C SER A 479 25.58 -21.49 12.82
N ARG A 480 24.90 -20.41 12.40
CA ARG A 480 24.87 -19.69 11.10
C ARG A 480 24.41 -20.42 9.82
N SER A 481 23.33 -19.92 9.20
CA SER A 481 23.28 -19.57 7.76
C SER A 481 22.14 -18.57 7.47
N ASN A 482 22.37 -17.67 6.50
CA ASN A 482 21.56 -16.48 6.15
C ASN A 482 20.11 -16.77 5.67
N ILE A 483 19.71 -18.04 5.58
CA ILE A 483 18.34 -18.49 5.29
C ILE A 483 17.58 -18.79 6.59
N VAL A 484 18.09 -18.48 7.78
CA VAL A 484 17.39 -18.71 9.06
C VAL A 484 17.03 -17.39 9.76
N ASP A 485 17.61 -16.28 9.32
CA ASP A 485 17.45 -14.94 9.89
C ASP A 485 16.11 -14.27 9.48
N TRP A 486 15.55 -14.65 8.32
CA TRP A 486 14.29 -14.09 7.78
C TRP A 486 13.06 -14.39 8.64
N ALA A 487 12.96 -15.57 9.24
CA ALA A 487 11.75 -15.96 9.95
C ALA A 487 11.85 -15.88 11.49
N GLU A 488 13.06 -15.74 12.06
CA GLU A 488 13.22 -15.14 13.40
C GLU A 488 12.82 -13.65 13.38
N LYS A 489 13.14 -12.91 12.31
CA LYS A 489 12.84 -11.47 12.18
C LYS A 489 11.40 -11.16 11.75
N LEU A 490 10.79 -11.94 10.87
CA LEU A 490 9.40 -11.71 10.42
C LEU A 490 8.34 -12.08 11.46
N TYR A 491 8.61 -13.07 12.31
CA TYR A 491 7.60 -13.63 13.19
C TYR A 491 8.02 -13.76 14.65
N GLY A 492 9.33 -13.80 14.97
CA GLY A 492 9.82 -13.85 16.34
C GLY A 492 9.61 -12.55 17.12
N GLN A 493 9.67 -11.39 16.43
CA GLN A 493 9.41 -10.09 17.08
C GLN A 493 7.93 -9.84 17.39
N SER A 494 7.02 -10.43 16.60
CA SER A 494 5.56 -10.32 16.77
C SER A 494 5.05 -10.95 18.07
N ILE A 495 5.66 -12.06 18.50
CA ILE A 495 5.22 -12.83 19.68
C ILE A 495 6.09 -12.51 20.92
N SER A 496 7.36 -12.13 20.73
CA SER A 496 8.24 -11.68 21.84
C SER A 496 7.82 -10.33 22.43
N ALA A 497 7.22 -9.44 21.62
CA ALA A 497 6.64 -8.18 22.10
C ALA A 497 5.46 -8.38 23.08
N VAL A 498 4.79 -9.54 23.03
CA VAL A 498 3.73 -9.94 23.97
C VAL A 498 4.33 -10.40 25.31
N THR A 499 5.50 -11.05 25.30
CA THR A 499 6.19 -11.52 26.51
C THR A 499 7.02 -10.43 27.21
N ALA A 500 7.49 -9.41 26.47
CA ALA A 500 8.10 -8.22 27.07
C ALA A 500 7.11 -7.38 27.92
N GLY A 501 5.79 -7.58 27.72
CA GLY A 501 4.71 -6.98 28.51
C GLY A 501 4.72 -7.35 30.00
N VAL A 502 5.48 -8.36 30.41
CA VAL A 502 5.54 -8.80 31.82
C VAL A 502 6.50 -7.93 32.66
N LYS A 503 7.38 -7.11 32.06
CA LYS A 503 8.43 -6.37 32.80
C LYS A 503 8.16 -4.90 33.10
N ASN A 504 7.06 -4.32 32.63
CA ASN A 504 6.62 -2.97 33.04
C ASN A 504 5.35 -3.04 33.91
N LEU A 505 5.46 -3.77 35.02
CA LEU A 505 4.55 -3.67 36.15
C LEU A 505 4.72 -2.27 36.76
N LEU A 506 3.90 -1.28 36.34
CA LEU A 506 3.42 -0.13 37.14
C LEU A 506 2.63 0.96 36.35
N SER A 507 2.14 0.70 35.13
CA SER A 507 1.14 1.59 34.50
C SER A 507 -0.15 0.82 34.20
N SER A 508 -1.28 1.36 34.67
CA SER A 508 -2.63 0.81 34.51
C SER A 508 -3.20 0.88 33.09
N ASP A 509 -2.43 1.39 32.12
CA ASP A 509 -2.79 1.42 30.69
C ASP A 509 -1.79 0.59 29.89
N GLN A 510 -2.27 -0.49 29.25
CA GLN A 510 -1.48 -1.28 28.32
C GLN A 510 -1.39 -0.53 26.98
N GLN A 511 -0.27 0.14 26.75
CA GLN A 511 0.02 0.78 25.46
C GLN A 511 0.31 -0.28 24.39
N LEU A 512 -0.28 -0.16 23.20
CA LEU A 512 -0.07 -1.10 22.09
C LEU A 512 1.40 -1.18 21.64
N ALA A 513 1.84 -2.31 21.10
CA ALA A 513 3.23 -2.49 20.66
C ALA A 513 3.61 -1.44 19.59
N VAL A 514 2.72 -1.19 18.62
CA VAL A 514 2.97 -0.17 17.59
C VAL A 514 3.15 1.22 18.20
N THR A 515 2.37 1.57 19.22
CA THR A 515 2.46 2.88 19.87
C THR A 515 3.74 3.01 20.69
N ARG A 516 4.14 1.97 21.43
CA ARG A 516 5.42 1.94 22.18
C ARG A 516 6.62 2.07 21.24
N THR A 517 6.61 1.36 20.12
CA THR A 517 7.70 1.42 19.13
C THR A 517 7.77 2.80 18.48
N VAL A 518 6.64 3.39 18.10
CA VAL A 518 6.60 4.74 17.53
C VAL A 518 7.09 5.78 18.53
N GLU A 519 6.70 5.68 19.81
CA GLU A 519 7.20 6.54 20.88
C GLU A 519 8.73 6.42 21.02
N ALA A 520 9.27 5.20 21.10
CA ALA A 520 10.71 4.98 21.22
C ALA A 520 11.49 5.52 19.99
N LEU A 521 10.98 5.29 18.77
CA LEU A 521 11.61 5.75 17.54
C LEU A 521 11.56 7.28 17.39
N THR A 522 10.47 7.92 17.82
CA THR A 522 10.33 9.38 17.78
C THR A 522 11.21 10.07 18.82
N GLU A 523 11.43 9.47 19.99
CA GLU A 523 12.38 9.99 20.99
C GLU A 523 13.84 9.93 20.51
N GLY A 524 14.17 8.97 19.63
CA GLY A 524 15.51 8.81 19.07
C GLY A 524 16.55 8.31 20.06
N ARG A 525 16.11 7.73 21.19
CA ARG A 525 17.01 7.14 22.20
C ARG A 525 17.48 5.76 21.72
N PRO A 526 18.73 5.36 22.00
CA PRO A 526 19.19 4.00 21.74
C PRO A 526 18.27 3.00 22.46
N ASN A 527 17.73 2.05 21.70
CA ASN A 527 16.87 1.01 22.24
C ASN A 527 17.27 -0.33 21.58
N PRO A 528 17.81 -1.30 22.35
CA PRO A 528 18.27 -2.59 21.82
C PRO A 528 17.23 -3.33 20.98
N GLU A 529 15.94 -3.12 21.27
CA GLU A 529 14.82 -3.74 20.55
C GLU A 529 14.71 -3.22 19.11
N PHE A 530 14.98 -1.93 18.89
CA PHE A 530 14.74 -1.23 17.62
C PHE A 530 16.03 -0.78 16.91
N ASP A 531 17.20 -1.03 17.51
CA ASP A 531 18.51 -0.79 16.88
C ASP A 531 18.70 -1.63 15.60
N SER A 532 18.00 -2.75 15.49
CA SER A 532 17.98 -3.63 14.31
C SER A 532 17.14 -3.09 13.13
N TYR A 533 16.27 -2.11 13.37
CA TYR A 533 15.36 -1.60 12.34
C TYR A 533 16.15 -0.96 11.20
N LEU A 534 15.67 -1.15 9.98
CA LEU A 534 16.21 -0.48 8.81
C LEU A 534 16.06 1.04 8.98
N PHE A 535 17.11 1.78 8.64
CA PHE A 535 17.14 3.24 8.62
C PHE A 535 17.45 3.69 7.18
N LEU A 536 16.53 4.44 6.58
CA LEU A 536 16.73 5.03 5.26
C LEU A 536 16.52 6.55 5.36
N ASP A 537 17.46 7.30 4.78
CA ASP A 537 17.32 8.74 4.62
C ASP A 537 17.42 9.10 3.13
N PRO A 538 16.28 9.32 2.44
CA PRO A 538 16.26 9.66 1.02
C PRO A 538 17.05 10.92 0.64
N ARG A 539 17.28 11.84 1.59
CA ARG A 539 18.08 13.06 1.34
C ARG A 539 19.58 12.88 1.58
N ALA A 540 19.98 11.83 2.31
CA ALA A 540 21.39 11.57 2.58
C ALA A 540 22.07 10.92 1.35
N PRO A 541 23.36 11.18 1.08
CA PRO A 541 24.10 10.48 0.02
C PRO A 541 24.14 8.97 0.26
N LYS A 542 24.05 8.14 -0.79
CA LYS A 542 24.09 6.67 -0.69
C LYS A 542 25.41 6.12 -0.11
N SER A 543 26.49 6.92 -0.07
CA SER A 543 27.86 6.49 0.25
C SER A 543 28.27 6.58 1.73
N SER A 544 27.35 6.83 2.67
CA SER A 544 27.67 7.00 4.09
C SER A 544 27.42 5.73 4.92
N SER A 545 27.85 4.57 4.44
CA SER A 545 27.80 3.30 5.19
C SER A 545 28.83 3.18 6.33
N GLY A 546 29.29 4.29 6.93
CA GLY A 546 30.28 4.21 8.01
C GLY A 546 30.59 5.45 8.84
N GLY A 547 29.83 6.55 8.80
CA GLY A 547 30.18 7.71 9.66
C GLY A 547 29.44 9.03 9.45
N GLY A 548 28.31 9.05 8.76
CA GLY A 548 27.50 10.26 8.64
C GLY A 548 26.75 10.58 9.94
N ILE A 549 26.55 11.87 10.23
CA ILE A 549 25.62 12.33 11.27
C ILE A 549 24.20 11.98 10.81
N HIS A 550 23.73 10.79 11.15
CA HIS A 550 22.35 10.38 10.90
C HIS A 550 21.41 11.17 11.81
N VAL A 551 20.34 11.76 11.26
CA VAL A 551 19.26 12.35 12.05
C VAL A 551 18.53 11.21 12.77
N LYS A 552 18.93 10.93 14.01
CA LYS A 552 18.34 9.86 14.84
C LYS A 552 17.12 10.33 15.65
N GLY A 553 16.77 11.61 15.60
CA GLY A 553 15.71 12.22 16.39
C GLY A 553 16.23 13.28 17.37
N PRO A 554 15.36 13.87 18.20
CA PRO A 554 13.94 13.56 18.34
C PRO A 554 13.09 14.07 17.16
N PHE A 555 12.06 13.31 16.80
CA PHE A 555 11.09 13.66 15.76
C PHE A 555 9.81 14.21 16.39
N ARG A 556 9.35 15.36 15.90
CA ARG A 556 8.11 16.00 16.38
C ARG A 556 6.86 15.52 15.65
N GLU A 557 7.04 14.96 14.47
CA GLU A 557 5.96 14.49 13.62
C GLU A 557 6.31 13.09 13.12
N ALA A 558 5.31 12.20 13.13
CA ALA A 558 5.46 10.85 12.61
C ALA A 558 4.31 10.50 11.66
N ILE A 559 4.64 9.72 10.65
CA ILE A 559 3.71 9.03 9.77
C ILE A 559 3.89 7.55 10.09
N VAL A 560 2.81 6.85 10.42
CA VAL A 560 2.82 5.43 10.76
C VAL A 560 1.99 4.71 9.72
N PHE A 561 2.56 3.70 9.07
CA PHE A 561 1.91 2.97 8.00
C PHE A 561 1.88 1.46 8.22
N MET A 562 0.69 0.86 8.19
CA MET A 562 0.46 -0.58 8.36
C MET A 562 0.11 -1.28 7.03
N ILE A 563 1.00 -2.16 6.58
CA ILE A 563 0.79 -3.03 5.42
C ILE A 563 -0.05 -4.24 5.85
N GLY A 564 -1.07 -4.61 5.07
CA GLY A 564 -1.93 -5.75 5.38
C GLY A 564 -3.12 -5.44 6.30
N GLY A 565 -3.43 -4.16 6.53
CA GLY A 565 -4.66 -3.72 7.19
C GLY A 565 -4.41 -3.01 8.51
N GLY A 566 -5.07 -1.88 8.70
CA GLY A 566 -5.08 -1.11 9.95
C GLY A 566 -6.46 -1.05 10.55
N ASN A 567 -6.59 -0.51 11.76
CA ASN A 567 -7.90 -0.31 12.36
C ASN A 567 -7.97 0.95 13.24
N TYR A 568 -9.17 1.24 13.74
CA TYR A 568 -9.41 2.40 14.60
C TYR A 568 -8.86 2.26 16.02
N VAL A 569 -8.53 1.04 16.47
CA VAL A 569 -7.91 0.78 17.78
C VAL A 569 -6.48 1.34 17.79
N GLU A 570 -5.71 1.03 16.74
CA GLU A 570 -4.35 1.54 16.54
C GLU A 570 -4.34 3.04 16.34
N TYR A 571 -5.25 3.55 15.49
CA TYR A 571 -5.43 4.99 15.29
C TYR A 571 -5.65 5.71 16.63
N GLY A 572 -6.61 5.24 17.44
CA GLY A 572 -6.93 5.83 18.74
C GLY A 572 -5.72 5.86 19.67
N SER A 573 -5.01 4.73 19.81
CA SER A 573 -3.80 4.62 20.64
C SER A 573 -2.69 5.58 20.20
N LEU A 574 -2.50 5.76 18.89
CA LEU A 574 -1.51 6.72 18.35
C LEU A 574 -1.94 8.18 18.55
N GLN A 575 -3.24 8.50 18.51
CA GLN A 575 -3.71 9.84 18.84
C GLN A 575 -3.56 10.14 20.33
N GLU A 576 -3.84 9.18 21.22
CA GLU A 576 -3.63 9.34 22.66
C GLU A 576 -2.16 9.63 23.02
N LEU A 577 -1.20 9.01 22.31
CA LEU A 577 0.23 9.32 22.46
C LEU A 577 0.52 10.82 22.27
N THR A 578 -0.08 11.45 21.26
CA THR A 578 0.11 12.89 20.99
C THR A 578 -0.48 13.80 22.07
N GLN A 579 -1.49 13.33 22.81
CA GLN A 579 -2.10 14.08 23.90
C GLN A 579 -1.29 13.96 25.20
N ARG A 580 -0.62 12.82 25.41
CA ARG A 580 0.18 12.53 26.61
C ARG A 580 1.57 13.16 26.57
N GLN A 581 2.18 13.30 25.38
CA GLN A 581 3.61 13.64 25.25
C GLN A 581 3.86 15.02 24.62
N LEU A 582 4.83 15.78 25.15
CA LEU A 582 5.18 17.13 24.65
C LEU A 582 6.12 17.12 23.42
N THR A 583 6.82 16.01 23.20
CA THR A 583 7.84 15.85 22.15
C THR A 583 7.23 15.53 20.79
N VAL A 584 6.32 14.55 20.74
CA VAL A 584 5.55 14.17 19.54
C VAL A 584 4.30 15.05 19.46
N LYS A 585 4.30 15.97 18.50
CA LYS A 585 3.20 16.93 18.33
C LYS A 585 2.09 16.41 17.43
N ASN A 586 2.40 15.47 16.54
CA ASN A 586 1.45 15.00 15.55
C ASN A 586 1.81 13.62 15.01
N VAL A 587 0.82 12.74 14.88
CA VAL A 587 0.98 11.41 14.29
C VAL A 587 -0.12 11.18 13.25
N ILE A 588 0.28 10.99 12.00
CA ILE A 588 -0.60 10.58 10.90
C ILE A 588 -0.52 9.05 10.81
N TYR A 589 -1.63 8.37 11.00
CA TYR A 589 -1.72 6.92 10.83
C TYR A 589 -2.35 6.59 9.47
N GLY A 590 -1.85 5.54 8.83
CA GLY A 590 -2.53 4.98 7.69
C GLY A 590 -2.23 3.52 7.47
N ALA A 591 -3.00 2.93 6.57
CA ALA A 591 -2.86 1.52 6.22
C ALA A 591 -3.26 1.27 4.77
N THR A 592 -2.87 0.10 4.26
CA THR A 592 -3.34 -0.41 2.96
C THR A 592 -4.87 -0.38 2.85
N GLU A 593 -5.56 -0.86 3.89
CA GLU A 593 -7.01 -0.75 4.10
C GLU A 593 -7.33 -0.65 5.60
N ILE A 594 -8.51 -0.12 5.95
CA ILE A 594 -9.01 -0.13 7.34
C ILE A 594 -9.97 -1.30 7.48
N LEU A 595 -9.67 -2.24 8.39
CA LEU A 595 -10.36 -3.51 8.57
C LEU A 595 -11.03 -3.62 9.92
N THR A 596 -12.23 -4.18 9.93
CA THR A 596 -12.87 -4.72 11.14
C THR A 596 -12.17 -6.02 11.57
N GLY A 597 -12.42 -6.46 12.82
CA GLY A 597 -11.86 -7.72 13.28
C GLY A 597 -12.42 -8.92 12.52
N GLY A 598 -13.70 -8.82 12.11
CA GLY A 598 -14.34 -9.80 11.23
C GLY A 598 -13.65 -9.92 9.87
N GLU A 599 -13.43 -8.81 9.18
CA GLU A 599 -12.82 -8.80 7.84
C GLU A 599 -11.38 -9.34 7.86
N LEU A 600 -10.58 -9.03 8.88
CA LEU A 600 -9.24 -9.60 8.98
C LEU A 600 -9.29 -11.12 9.21
N VAL A 601 -10.21 -11.62 10.03
CA VAL A 601 -10.41 -13.07 10.23
C VAL A 601 -10.90 -13.74 8.95
N GLU A 602 -11.75 -13.11 8.15
CA GLU A 602 -12.13 -13.60 6.83
C GLU A 602 -10.92 -13.72 5.90
N GLN A 603 -10.03 -12.71 5.88
CA GLN A 603 -8.78 -12.76 5.11
C GLN A 603 -7.87 -13.91 5.56
N LEU A 604 -7.73 -14.13 6.88
CA LEU A 604 -7.03 -15.29 7.44
C LEU A 604 -7.68 -16.62 7.01
N GLY A 605 -9.01 -16.67 6.93
CA GLY A 605 -9.77 -17.82 6.44
C GLY A 605 -9.49 -18.14 4.98
N VAL A 606 -9.42 -17.11 4.12
CA VAL A 606 -9.03 -17.27 2.71
C VAL A 606 -7.63 -17.87 2.59
N LEU A 607 -6.68 -17.37 3.37
CA LEU A 607 -5.31 -17.90 3.40
C LEU A 607 -5.25 -19.34 3.91
N GLY A 608 -6.03 -19.67 4.95
CA GLY A 608 -6.21 -21.05 5.42
C GLY A 608 -6.67 -21.97 4.30
N LYS A 609 -7.70 -21.58 3.55
CA LYS A 609 -8.22 -22.35 2.41
C LYS A 609 -7.18 -22.52 1.31
N LYS A 610 -6.43 -21.47 0.97
CA LYS A 610 -5.34 -21.53 -0.02
C LYS A 610 -4.20 -22.46 0.42
N MET A 611 -3.97 -22.61 1.72
CA MET A 611 -3.05 -23.60 2.29
C MET A 611 -3.63 -25.02 2.39
N GLY A 612 -4.86 -25.25 1.94
CA GLY A 612 -5.56 -26.54 2.07
C GLY A 612 -6.07 -26.83 3.48
N LEU A 613 -6.24 -25.81 4.32
CA LEU A 613 -6.75 -25.91 5.69
C LEU A 613 -8.26 -25.63 5.75
N GLY A 614 -8.99 -26.38 6.56
CA GLY A 614 -10.43 -26.19 6.83
C GLY A 614 -11.38 -26.87 5.83
N GLY A 615 -11.09 -28.10 5.39
CA GLY A 615 -11.99 -28.89 4.54
C GLY A 615 -13.36 -29.19 5.21
N PRO A 616 -14.44 -29.38 4.42
CA PRO A 616 -15.78 -29.61 4.96
C PRO A 616 -15.88 -30.97 5.66
N VAL A 617 -16.69 -31.02 6.72
CA VAL A 617 -17.11 -32.28 7.35
C VAL A 617 -17.86 -33.11 6.31
N ALA A 618 -17.27 -34.24 5.90
CA ALA A 618 -17.93 -35.22 5.06
C ALA A 618 -19.20 -35.71 5.79
N SER A 619 -20.37 -35.33 5.28
CA SER A 619 -21.62 -35.99 5.64
C SER A 619 -21.63 -37.36 4.99
N SER A 620 -21.73 -38.39 5.83
CA SER A 620 -21.80 -39.79 5.43
C SER A 620 -23.11 -40.08 4.68
N SER A 621 -23.04 -40.36 3.37
CA SER A 621 -23.89 -41.37 2.73
C SER A 621 -23.29 -41.81 1.39
N ALA A 622 -23.27 -43.14 1.21
CA ALA A 622 -22.54 -43.87 0.19
C ALA A 622 -23.19 -43.84 -1.21
N SER A 623 -22.38 -43.92 -2.27
CA SER A 623 -22.40 -45.07 -3.19
C SER A 623 -21.27 -45.00 -4.23
N SER A 624 -20.63 -46.16 -4.36
CA SER A 624 -19.54 -46.59 -5.23
C SER A 624 -19.71 -46.40 -6.74
N ALA A 625 -18.63 -45.99 -7.40
CA ALA A 625 -17.97 -46.64 -8.56
C ALA A 625 -16.71 -45.79 -8.87
N GLY A 626 -15.46 -46.25 -8.82
CA GLY A 626 -14.93 -47.59 -9.01
C GLY A 626 -14.18 -47.62 -10.32
N GLU A 627 -12.91 -47.17 -10.34
CA GLU A 627 -11.89 -47.72 -11.24
C GLU A 627 -10.48 -47.50 -10.67
N ASN A 628 -9.80 -48.64 -10.50
CA ASN A 628 -8.47 -48.81 -9.93
C ASN A 628 -7.39 -48.40 -10.93
N LEU A 629 -6.25 -47.91 -10.43
CA LEU A 629 -4.96 -48.48 -10.85
C LEU A 629 -4.06 -48.61 -9.63
N GLN A 630 -3.47 -49.79 -9.50
CA GLN A 630 -2.80 -50.32 -8.33
C GLN A 630 -1.46 -49.67 -8.02
N ALA A 631 -1.12 -49.79 -6.74
CA ALA A 631 0.18 -49.58 -6.15
C ALA A 631 1.33 -50.29 -6.90
N TYR A 632 2.43 -49.57 -7.03
CA TYR A 632 3.77 -50.14 -6.90
C TYR A 632 4.51 -49.39 -5.80
N ASP A 633 5.10 -50.19 -4.91
CA ASP A 633 5.92 -49.87 -3.74
C ASP A 633 6.94 -48.74 -3.99
N LEU A 634 7.09 -47.79 -3.07
CA LEU A 634 7.90 -47.94 -1.85
C LEU A 634 9.31 -48.51 -2.05
N GLU A 635 9.99 -48.11 -3.14
CA GLU A 635 11.44 -48.27 -3.27
C GLU A 635 12.18 -47.09 -3.93
N LEU A 636 11.54 -45.93 -4.10
CA LEU A 636 12.14 -44.74 -4.71
C LEU A 636 12.53 -43.62 -3.71
N LEU A 637 12.77 -43.98 -2.45
CA LEU A 637 13.16 -43.04 -1.37
C LEU A 637 14.51 -43.39 -0.72
N LYS A 638 15.42 -43.97 -1.52
CA LYS A 638 16.84 -44.16 -1.17
C LYS A 638 17.84 -43.71 -2.27
N GLY A 639 17.37 -43.09 -3.36
CA GLY A 639 18.23 -42.62 -4.47
C GLY A 639 18.60 -41.14 -4.46
N LEU A 640 17.91 -40.29 -3.69
CA LEU A 640 18.06 -38.82 -3.73
C LEU A 640 19.22 -38.27 -2.89
N GLY A 641 20.28 -39.06 -2.70
CA GLY A 641 21.49 -38.65 -1.97
C GLY A 641 22.70 -38.31 -2.86
N MET A 642 22.58 -38.44 -4.20
CA MET A 642 23.74 -38.40 -5.11
C MET A 642 23.51 -37.64 -6.43
N ALA A 643 22.44 -36.84 -6.57
CA ALA A 643 22.09 -36.20 -7.85
C ALA A 643 22.36 -34.68 -7.97
N CYS A 644 22.98 -34.01 -6.99
CA CYS A 644 23.24 -32.56 -7.08
C CYS A 644 24.44 -32.15 -7.99
N LYS A 645 24.87 -33.02 -8.91
CA LYS A 645 25.91 -32.68 -9.91
C LYS A 645 25.50 -32.97 -11.36
N GLU A 646 24.40 -33.66 -11.60
CA GLU A 646 23.95 -34.01 -12.96
C GLU A 646 22.86 -33.05 -13.49
N ASP A 647 22.06 -32.44 -12.62
CA ASP A 647 20.96 -31.55 -13.04
C ASP A 647 21.41 -30.17 -13.56
N THR A 648 22.60 -29.67 -13.16
CA THR A 648 23.19 -28.46 -13.75
C THR A 648 23.72 -28.69 -15.16
N ASN A 649 24.15 -29.92 -15.48
CA ASN A 649 24.55 -30.30 -16.83
C ASN A 649 23.34 -30.57 -17.73
N ALA A 650 22.27 -31.17 -17.19
CA ALA A 650 21.04 -31.40 -17.94
C ALA A 650 20.38 -30.08 -18.40
N SER A 651 20.33 -29.07 -17.53
CA SER A 651 19.81 -27.75 -17.89
C SER A 651 20.71 -27.01 -18.89
N ALA A 652 22.04 -27.07 -18.76
CA ALA A 652 22.96 -26.49 -19.75
C ALA A 652 22.82 -27.13 -21.15
N GLN A 653 22.45 -28.42 -21.21
CA GLN A 653 22.32 -29.19 -22.44
C GLN A 653 20.97 -28.96 -23.15
N GLU A 654 19.88 -28.71 -22.40
CA GLU A 654 18.59 -28.20 -22.92
C GLU A 654 18.68 -26.75 -23.45
N PHE A 655 19.57 -25.93 -22.87
CA PHE A 655 19.79 -24.56 -23.33
C PHE A 655 20.61 -24.48 -24.61
N LEU A 656 21.68 -25.28 -24.76
CA LEU A 656 22.48 -25.37 -25.99
C LEU A 656 21.66 -25.88 -27.19
N THR A 657 20.70 -26.77 -26.95
CA THR A 657 19.79 -27.27 -27.98
C THR A 657 18.81 -26.19 -28.45
N THR A 658 18.32 -25.34 -27.55
CA THR A 658 17.43 -24.22 -27.89
C THR A 658 18.15 -23.14 -28.72
N GLU A 659 19.41 -22.82 -28.39
CA GLU A 659 20.23 -21.88 -29.16
C GLU A 659 20.52 -22.40 -30.58
N MET A 660 20.82 -23.70 -30.72
CA MET A 660 21.00 -24.35 -32.03
C MET A 660 19.72 -24.29 -32.88
N ILE A 661 18.55 -24.51 -32.29
CA ILE A 661 17.26 -24.44 -32.99
C ILE A 661 17.01 -23.02 -33.51
N CYS A 662 17.18 -21.99 -32.67
CA CYS A 662 17.03 -20.59 -33.07
C CYS A 662 18.00 -20.18 -34.19
N LYS A 663 19.27 -20.62 -34.12
CA LYS A 663 20.26 -20.36 -35.18
C LYS A 663 19.86 -21.02 -36.50
N SER A 664 19.40 -22.28 -36.47
CA SER A 664 18.98 -23.00 -37.67
C SER A 664 17.76 -22.37 -38.35
N GLU A 665 16.80 -21.86 -37.57
CA GLU A 665 15.62 -21.19 -38.11
C GLU A 665 15.95 -19.82 -38.71
N LEU A 666 16.91 -19.11 -38.12
CA LEU A 666 17.43 -17.83 -38.63
C LEU A 666 18.13 -18.02 -39.98
N GLU A 667 18.98 -19.04 -40.11
CA GLU A 667 19.62 -19.43 -41.38
C GLU A 667 18.59 -19.82 -42.44
N SER A 668 17.57 -20.61 -42.07
CA SER A 668 16.52 -21.01 -43.00
C SER A 668 15.71 -19.83 -43.55
N ARG A 669 15.44 -18.81 -42.73
CA ARG A 669 14.69 -17.62 -43.18
C ARG A 669 15.54 -16.66 -43.99
N ARG A 670 16.84 -16.57 -43.69
CA ARG A 670 17.80 -15.81 -44.49
C ARG A 670 17.89 -16.35 -45.92
N LEU A 671 17.97 -17.68 -46.06
CA LEU A 671 17.95 -18.34 -47.38
C LEU A 671 16.64 -18.09 -48.16
N GLN A 672 15.50 -17.93 -47.48
CA GLN A 672 14.24 -17.57 -48.15
C GLN A 672 14.26 -16.14 -48.71
N VAL A 673 14.88 -15.20 -47.99
CA VAL A 673 15.06 -13.82 -48.48
C VAL A 673 15.99 -13.81 -49.69
N ASP A 674 17.14 -14.49 -49.60
CA ASP A 674 18.11 -14.60 -50.71
C ASP A 674 17.48 -15.21 -51.98
N SER A 675 16.61 -16.22 -51.82
CA SER A 675 15.87 -16.84 -52.92
C SER A 675 14.88 -15.87 -53.59
N LEU A 676 14.16 -15.07 -52.80
CA LEU A 676 13.21 -14.09 -53.33
C LEU A 676 13.92 -12.91 -54.02
N GLU A 677 15.08 -12.50 -53.50
CA GLU A 677 15.93 -11.48 -54.13
C GLU A 677 16.49 -11.95 -55.47
N ALA A 678 16.90 -13.22 -55.58
CA ALA A 678 17.33 -13.81 -56.85
C ALA A 678 16.19 -13.84 -57.89
N GLU A 679 14.98 -14.25 -57.49
CA GLU A 679 13.82 -14.23 -58.39
C GLU A 679 13.42 -12.81 -58.81
N LEU A 680 13.57 -11.81 -57.92
CA LEU A 680 13.34 -10.40 -58.25
C LEU A 680 14.34 -9.89 -59.28
N LEU A 681 15.60 -10.33 -59.17
CA LEU A 681 16.68 -9.96 -60.09
C LEU A 681 16.42 -10.51 -61.49
N ASP A 682 15.94 -11.75 -61.58
CA ASP A 682 15.56 -12.38 -62.86
C ASP A 682 14.40 -11.63 -63.54
N VAL A 683 13.37 -11.24 -62.79
CA VAL A 683 12.22 -10.48 -63.34
C VAL A 683 12.67 -9.09 -63.81
N LYS A 684 13.57 -8.42 -63.06
CA LYS A 684 14.15 -7.13 -63.47
C LYS A 684 15.00 -7.27 -64.74
N ALA A 685 15.83 -8.30 -64.84
CA ALA A 685 16.65 -8.57 -66.02
C ALA A 685 15.78 -8.84 -67.27
N TYR A 686 14.66 -9.54 -67.12
CA TYR A 686 13.68 -9.76 -68.20
C TYR A 686 13.06 -8.44 -68.71
N LEU A 687 12.78 -7.48 -67.83
CA LEU A 687 12.24 -6.17 -68.22
C LEU A 687 13.31 -5.25 -68.83
N GLU A 688 14.54 -5.28 -68.33
CA GLU A 688 15.65 -4.48 -68.89
C GLU A 688 16.00 -4.92 -70.31
N PHE A 689 16.04 -6.23 -70.59
CA PHE A 689 16.24 -6.77 -71.94
C PHE A 689 15.11 -6.42 -72.91
N GLY A 690 13.88 -6.28 -72.41
CA GLY A 690 12.72 -5.82 -73.20
C GLY A 690 12.71 -4.32 -73.50
N SER A 691 13.55 -3.51 -72.85
CA SER A 691 13.52 -2.05 -72.94
C SER A 691 14.50 -1.44 -73.96
N SER A 692 15.41 -2.24 -74.53
CA SER A 692 16.34 -1.82 -75.58
C SER A 692 15.66 -1.77 -76.95
N ASP A 693 14.70 -0.88 -77.13
CA ASP A 693 14.22 -0.52 -78.46
C ASP A 693 13.90 0.98 -78.54
N GLU A 694 14.93 1.81 -78.28
CA GLU A 694 14.89 3.26 -78.51
C GLU A 694 14.78 3.59 -80.02
N ASP A 695 15.18 2.65 -80.89
CA ASP A 695 15.10 2.80 -82.34
C ASP A 695 13.68 2.56 -82.88
N ALA A 696 12.91 1.60 -82.35
CA ALA A 696 11.50 1.41 -82.74
C ALA A 696 10.60 2.62 -82.43
N ARG A 697 10.86 3.37 -81.34
CA ARG A 697 10.08 4.58 -81.02
C ARG A 697 10.29 5.71 -82.03
N LYS A 698 11.48 5.82 -82.62
CA LYS A 698 11.76 6.81 -83.69
C LYS A 698 11.13 6.38 -85.02
N GLU A 699 11.11 5.09 -85.34
CA GLU A 699 10.44 4.58 -86.55
C GLU A 699 8.91 4.76 -86.50
N VAL A 700 8.24 4.46 -85.37
CA VAL A 700 6.78 4.64 -85.23
C VAL A 700 6.37 6.11 -85.36
N GLY A 701 7.19 7.04 -84.84
CA GLY A 701 6.97 8.49 -84.98
C GLY A 701 6.99 8.95 -86.44
N ALA A 702 7.98 8.50 -87.22
CA ALA A 702 8.10 8.79 -88.65
C ALA A 702 6.96 8.15 -89.48
N LEU A 703 6.47 6.99 -89.04
CA LEU A 703 5.41 6.22 -89.69
C LEU A 703 3.99 6.76 -89.43
N SER A 704 3.75 7.48 -88.33
CA SER A 704 2.46 8.14 -88.05
C SER A 704 2.06 9.17 -89.13
N GLY A 705 3.05 9.88 -89.70
CA GLY A 705 2.84 10.82 -90.81
C GLY A 705 2.39 10.14 -92.11
N VAL A 706 2.71 8.85 -92.28
CA VAL A 706 2.32 8.04 -93.44
C VAL A 706 0.81 7.78 -93.44
N ARG A 707 0.18 7.63 -92.28
CA ARG A 707 -1.28 7.40 -92.14
C ARG A 707 -2.08 8.63 -92.55
N THR A 708 -1.64 9.82 -92.14
CA THR A 708 -2.24 11.10 -92.53
C THR A 708 -2.11 11.32 -94.04
N THR A 709 -0.93 11.04 -94.60
CA THR A 709 -0.65 11.17 -96.04
C THR A 709 -1.44 10.16 -96.88
N ALA A 710 -1.57 8.91 -96.42
CA ALA A 710 -2.39 7.88 -97.07
C ALA A 710 -3.87 8.25 -97.10
N THR A 711 -4.39 8.87 -96.05
CA THR A 711 -5.79 9.34 -95.98
C THR A 711 -6.04 10.48 -96.98
N MET A 712 -5.08 11.40 -97.10
CA MET A 712 -5.13 12.52 -98.04
C MET A 712 -5.04 12.06 -99.51
N LEU A 713 -4.21 11.05 -99.80
CA LEU A 713 -4.10 10.46 -101.14
C LEU A 713 -5.31 9.58 -101.51
N ARG A 714 -5.91 8.88 -100.56
CA ARG A 714 -7.16 8.15 -100.78
C ARG A 714 -8.32 9.11 -101.11
N TYR A 715 -8.35 10.28 -100.46
CA TYR A 715 -9.26 11.37 -100.80
C TYR A 715 -8.99 11.94 -102.21
N LEU A 716 -7.73 12.20 -102.57
CA LEU A 716 -7.36 12.67 -103.91
C LEU A 716 -7.70 11.64 -105.00
N ARG A 717 -7.48 10.35 -104.76
CA ARG A 717 -7.87 9.25 -105.67
C ARG A 717 -9.38 9.19 -105.88
N SER A 718 -10.16 9.31 -104.80
CA SER A 718 -11.62 9.39 -104.87
C SER A 718 -12.08 10.59 -105.72
N LYS A 719 -11.46 11.75 -105.50
CA LYS A 719 -11.77 12.98 -106.23
C LYS A 719 -11.35 12.93 -107.71
N ALA A 720 -10.20 12.33 -108.02
CA ALA A 720 -9.75 12.11 -109.40
C ALA A 720 -10.63 11.13 -110.16
N ARG A 721 -11.17 10.09 -109.51
CA ARG A 721 -12.16 9.17 -110.11
C ARG A 721 -13.49 9.87 -110.43
N ILE A 722 -13.96 10.75 -109.55
CA ILE A 722 -15.19 11.52 -109.74
C ILE A 722 -15.05 12.50 -110.93
N LEU A 723 -13.85 13.06 -111.14
CA LEU A 723 -13.57 13.97 -112.25
C LEU A 723 -13.37 13.25 -113.62
N ALA A 724 -13.21 11.92 -113.63
CA ALA A 724 -12.93 11.13 -114.84
C ALA A 724 -14.17 10.47 -115.48
N ILE A 725 -15.39 10.88 -115.11
CA ILE A 725 -16.65 10.36 -115.67
C ILE A 725 -17.08 11.21 -116.88
N PRO A 726 -17.19 10.67 -118.11
CA PRO A 726 -17.74 11.41 -119.26
C PRO A 726 -19.27 11.50 -119.16
N CYS A 727 -19.83 12.71 -119.23
CA CYS A 727 -21.28 12.91 -119.34
C CYS A 727 -21.73 12.84 -120.80
N ASP A 728 -22.56 11.84 -121.13
CA ASP A 728 -23.43 11.82 -122.32
C ASP A 728 -24.63 12.76 -122.09
N VAL A 729 -24.88 13.71 -123.01
CA VAL A 729 -26.25 14.09 -123.41
C VAL A 729 -26.24 14.53 -124.88
N GLU A 730 -27.00 13.80 -125.69
CA GLU A 730 -27.32 14.08 -127.10
C GLU A 730 -28.21 15.32 -127.26
N GLN A 731 -27.94 16.13 -128.30
CA GLN A 731 -28.84 16.51 -129.41
C GLN A 731 -28.65 17.95 -129.91
N MET A 732 -28.40 18.02 -131.24
CA MET A 732 -28.76 19.08 -132.23
C MET A 732 -28.16 20.49 -132.03
N GLU A 733 -27.45 21.13 -132.96
CA GLU A 733 -27.39 21.04 -134.43
C GLU A 733 -26.08 21.69 -134.94
N LEU A 734 -25.46 21.05 -135.96
CA LEU A 734 -24.76 21.60 -137.15
C LEU A 734 -24.09 23.00 -137.03
N LYS A 735 -22.79 23.21 -137.30
CA LYS A 735 -22.05 22.85 -138.53
C LYS A 735 -20.53 23.10 -138.37
N GLU A 736 -19.76 22.15 -138.89
CA GLU A 736 -18.39 22.19 -139.46
C GLU A 736 -17.39 23.30 -139.05
N SER A 737 -16.27 22.90 -138.43
CA SER A 737 -14.96 22.70 -139.09
C SER A 737 -13.87 22.47 -138.04
N GLY A 738 -12.82 21.73 -138.41
CA GLY A 738 -12.02 20.92 -137.49
C GLY A 738 -10.93 21.63 -136.68
N SER A 739 -10.46 20.95 -135.63
CA SER A 739 -9.04 20.73 -135.35
C SER A 739 -8.88 19.85 -134.09
N SER A 740 -7.91 18.94 -134.15
CA SER A 740 -7.60 17.93 -133.15
C SER A 740 -6.82 18.52 -131.96
N SER A 741 -7.36 18.45 -130.74
CA SER A 741 -6.55 18.59 -129.51
C SER A 741 -7.06 17.79 -128.30
N GLY A 742 -7.89 16.75 -128.51
CA GLY A 742 -8.51 15.99 -127.41
C GLY A 742 -7.77 14.71 -126.96
N VAL A 743 -6.61 14.40 -127.53
CA VAL A 743 -5.91 13.12 -127.31
C VAL A 743 -4.75 13.23 -126.31
N GLU A 744 -4.11 14.39 -126.17
CA GLU A 744 -2.99 14.57 -125.23
C GLU A 744 -3.45 14.68 -123.76
N ASP A 745 -4.59 15.32 -123.48
CA ASP A 745 -5.11 15.48 -122.11
C ASP A 745 -5.60 14.17 -121.46
N ARG A 746 -6.06 13.19 -122.26
CA ARG A 746 -6.50 11.87 -121.75
C ARG A 746 -5.31 10.97 -121.40
N ALA A 747 -4.22 11.03 -122.16
CA ALA A 747 -3.02 10.24 -121.89
C ALA A 747 -2.35 10.70 -120.58
N TYR A 748 -2.24 12.02 -120.38
CA TYR A 748 -1.69 12.60 -119.16
C TYR A 748 -2.54 12.28 -117.91
N ALA A 749 -3.87 12.32 -118.02
CA ALA A 749 -4.76 11.94 -116.92
C ALA A 749 -4.67 10.44 -116.55
N SER A 750 -4.45 9.56 -117.54
CA SER A 750 -4.30 8.12 -117.31
C SER A 750 -2.98 7.79 -116.62
N GLU A 751 -1.87 8.39 -117.06
CA GLU A 751 -0.53 8.20 -116.46
C GLU A 751 -0.47 8.75 -115.02
N MET A 752 -1.18 9.86 -114.76
CA MET A 752 -1.31 10.44 -113.43
C MET A 752 -2.17 9.55 -112.51
N LEU A 753 -3.24 8.91 -113.02
CA LEU A 753 -4.03 7.95 -112.25
C LEU A 753 -3.25 6.67 -111.93
N GLU A 754 -2.42 6.16 -112.85
CA GLU A 754 -1.53 5.02 -112.59
C GLU A 754 -0.47 5.34 -111.54
N SER A 755 0.12 6.54 -111.60
CA SER A 755 1.07 7.03 -110.60
C SER A 755 0.41 7.16 -109.21
N ILE A 756 -0.81 7.70 -109.15
CA ILE A 756 -1.60 7.78 -107.91
C ILE A 756 -1.92 6.37 -107.38
N GLU A 757 -2.24 5.41 -108.25
CA GLU A 757 -2.53 4.03 -107.84
C GLU A 757 -1.29 3.31 -107.29
N MET A 758 -0.13 3.48 -107.93
CA MET A 758 1.14 2.93 -107.43
C MET A 758 1.49 3.50 -106.05
N VAL A 759 1.42 4.82 -105.88
CA VAL A 759 1.68 5.48 -104.59
C VAL A 759 0.66 5.02 -103.52
N THR A 760 -0.61 4.86 -103.89
CA THR A 760 -1.64 4.37 -102.96
C THR A 760 -1.33 2.95 -102.46
N ARG A 761 -0.90 2.04 -103.35
CA ARG A 761 -0.55 0.66 -102.96
C ARG A 761 0.65 0.61 -102.01
N VAL A 762 1.68 1.43 -102.25
CA VAL A 762 2.86 1.54 -101.37
C VAL A 762 2.45 2.07 -99.99
N LEU A 763 1.58 3.09 -99.94
CA LEU A 763 1.08 3.64 -98.69
C LEU A 763 0.19 2.66 -97.92
N GLU A 764 -0.64 1.88 -98.60
CA GLU A 764 -1.46 0.84 -97.95
C GLU A 764 -0.59 -0.27 -97.34
N SER A 765 0.48 -0.68 -98.04
CA SER A 765 1.47 -1.62 -97.49
C SER A 765 2.21 -1.05 -96.28
N LEU A 766 2.58 0.24 -96.31
CA LEU A 766 3.20 0.89 -95.16
C LEU A 766 2.22 0.96 -93.99
N VAL A 767 0.99 1.47 -94.18
CA VAL A 767 -0.02 1.57 -93.09
C VAL A 767 -0.30 0.22 -92.43
N ARG A 768 -0.32 -0.87 -93.20
CA ARG A 768 -0.48 -2.21 -92.63
C ARG A 768 0.69 -2.57 -91.70
N ARG A 769 1.92 -2.37 -92.15
CA ARG A 769 3.13 -2.60 -91.32
C ARG A 769 3.16 -1.72 -90.07
N VAL A 770 2.69 -0.46 -90.17
CA VAL A 770 2.55 0.43 -89.00
C VAL A 770 1.54 -0.12 -88.01
N THR A 771 0.40 -0.61 -88.49
CA THR A 771 -0.67 -1.13 -87.63
C THR A 771 -0.23 -2.40 -86.90
N GLU A 772 0.50 -3.29 -87.60
CA GLU A 772 1.09 -4.50 -87.02
C GLU A 772 2.14 -4.11 -85.94
N ALA A 773 3.05 -3.19 -86.22
CA ALA A 773 4.03 -2.69 -85.24
C ALA A 773 3.41 -1.98 -84.03
N GLU A 774 2.33 -1.19 -84.23
CA GLU A 774 1.57 -0.57 -83.13
C GLU A 774 0.94 -1.62 -82.21
N SER A 775 0.40 -2.71 -82.78
CA SER A 775 -0.20 -3.80 -82.01
C SER A 775 0.82 -4.61 -81.21
N GLU A 776 2.00 -4.89 -81.77
CA GLU A 776 3.11 -5.54 -81.08
C GLU A 776 3.64 -4.66 -79.94
N THR A 777 3.76 -3.34 -80.17
CA THR A 777 4.17 -2.38 -79.14
C THR A 777 3.16 -2.29 -78.00
N ALA A 778 1.86 -2.40 -78.29
CA ALA A 778 0.80 -2.38 -77.27
C ALA A 778 0.86 -3.64 -76.37
N LEU A 779 1.07 -4.81 -76.96
CA LEU A 779 1.22 -6.07 -76.23
C LEU A 779 2.47 -6.05 -75.33
N HIS A 780 3.59 -5.50 -75.84
CA HIS A 780 4.81 -5.34 -75.06
C HIS A 780 4.63 -4.42 -73.84
N LYS A 781 3.85 -3.33 -73.98
CA LYS A 781 3.51 -2.44 -72.84
C LYS A 781 2.69 -3.14 -71.76
N GLU A 782 1.77 -4.01 -72.15
CA GLU A 782 0.96 -4.80 -71.21
C GLU A 782 1.82 -5.80 -70.43
N MET A 783 2.78 -6.45 -71.10
CA MET A 783 3.75 -7.34 -70.43
C MET A 783 4.66 -6.59 -69.44
N VAL A 784 5.09 -5.37 -69.78
CA VAL A 784 5.91 -4.54 -68.87
C VAL A 784 5.12 -4.16 -67.62
N LEU A 785 3.84 -3.77 -67.75
CA LEU A 785 2.99 -3.44 -66.60
C LEU A 785 2.79 -4.64 -65.66
N LEU A 786 2.54 -5.84 -66.21
CA LEU A 786 2.44 -7.06 -65.41
C LEU A 786 3.75 -7.39 -64.69
N GLY A 787 4.90 -7.17 -65.35
CA GLY A 787 6.21 -7.34 -64.73
C GLY A 787 6.49 -6.33 -63.61
N GLU A 788 6.09 -5.06 -63.79
CA GLU A 788 6.20 -4.02 -62.75
C GLU A 788 5.34 -4.34 -61.51
N GLU A 789 4.11 -4.85 -61.71
CA GLU A 789 3.25 -5.31 -60.61
C GLU A 789 3.86 -6.48 -59.85
N GLU A 790 4.48 -7.44 -60.55
CA GLU A 790 5.13 -8.59 -59.93
C GLU A 790 6.40 -8.20 -59.16
N ILE A 791 7.19 -7.24 -59.67
CA ILE A 791 8.30 -6.63 -58.94
C ILE A 791 7.81 -5.95 -57.66
N CYS A 792 6.72 -5.19 -57.73
CA CYS A 792 6.15 -4.51 -56.56
C CYS A 792 5.73 -5.53 -55.49
N ARG A 793 5.04 -6.61 -55.89
CA ARG A 793 4.60 -7.68 -54.99
C ARG A 793 5.78 -8.38 -54.30
N LYS A 794 6.80 -8.78 -55.05
CA LYS A 794 7.99 -9.46 -54.50
C LYS A 794 8.82 -8.53 -53.61
N THR A 795 8.90 -7.24 -53.94
CA THR A 795 9.60 -6.24 -53.12
C THR A 795 8.96 -6.11 -51.73
N VAL A 796 7.63 -6.00 -51.65
CA VAL A 796 6.89 -5.93 -50.37
C VAL A 796 7.08 -7.22 -49.55
N GLN A 797 7.12 -8.38 -50.20
CA GLN A 797 7.36 -9.66 -49.53
C GLN A 797 8.77 -9.75 -48.93
N ILE A 798 9.78 -9.26 -49.65
CA ILE A 798 11.17 -9.16 -49.16
C ILE A 798 11.24 -8.20 -47.97
N GLU A 799 10.67 -7.00 -48.06
CA GLU A 799 10.66 -6.03 -46.96
C GLU A 799 10.03 -6.61 -45.68
N HIS A 800 8.89 -7.29 -45.79
CA HIS A 800 8.23 -7.93 -44.66
C HIS A 800 9.07 -9.05 -44.03
N LEU A 801 9.73 -9.88 -44.84
CA LEU A 801 10.59 -10.96 -44.34
C LEU A 801 11.88 -10.40 -43.71
N SER A 802 12.46 -9.34 -44.27
CA SER A 802 13.65 -8.68 -43.74
C SER A 802 13.38 -8.04 -42.37
N VAL A 803 12.24 -7.36 -42.18
CA VAL A 803 11.86 -6.80 -40.87
C VAL A 803 11.71 -7.90 -39.81
N ARG A 804 11.09 -9.04 -40.16
CA ARG A 804 10.97 -10.18 -39.25
C ARG A 804 12.32 -10.83 -38.94
N LEU A 805 13.26 -10.84 -39.89
CA LEU A 805 14.62 -11.32 -39.68
C LEU A 805 15.36 -10.42 -38.68
N GLU A 806 15.28 -9.09 -38.84
CA GLU A 806 15.87 -8.12 -37.92
C GLU A 806 15.29 -8.17 -36.50
N GLU A 807 13.99 -8.43 -36.36
CA GLU A 807 13.36 -8.67 -35.05
C GLU A 807 13.89 -9.94 -34.39
N MET A 808 14.05 -11.02 -35.17
CA MET A 808 14.55 -12.30 -34.67
C MET A 808 16.03 -12.21 -34.30
N GLU A 809 16.85 -11.52 -35.08
CA GLU A 809 18.26 -11.25 -34.79
C GLU A 809 18.42 -10.40 -33.51
N ARG A 810 17.58 -9.38 -33.31
CA ARG A 810 17.56 -8.58 -32.08
C ARG A 810 17.16 -9.43 -30.86
N PHE A 811 16.18 -10.31 -31.02
CA PHE A 811 15.76 -11.22 -29.95
C PHE A 811 16.88 -12.21 -29.56
N THR A 812 17.58 -12.79 -30.54
CA THR A 812 18.71 -13.71 -30.26
C THR A 812 19.90 -12.99 -29.63
N HIS A 813 20.23 -11.77 -30.07
CA HIS A 813 21.30 -10.97 -29.45
C HIS A 813 20.94 -10.55 -28.02
N GLY A 814 19.70 -10.14 -27.77
CA GLY A 814 19.23 -9.81 -26.42
C GLY A 814 19.30 -11.00 -25.48
N THR A 815 18.90 -12.19 -25.96
CA THR A 815 18.98 -13.43 -25.17
C THR A 815 20.42 -13.81 -24.86
N HIS A 816 21.34 -13.70 -25.84
CA HIS A 816 22.77 -13.97 -25.60
C HIS A 816 23.39 -12.98 -24.62
N GLY A 817 23.05 -11.68 -24.68
CA GLY A 817 23.54 -10.68 -23.74
C GLY A 817 23.14 -10.99 -22.29
N VAL A 818 21.87 -11.34 -22.09
CA VAL A 818 21.36 -11.75 -20.76
C VAL A 818 22.06 -13.01 -20.24
N MET A 819 22.38 -13.96 -21.13
CA MET A 819 23.10 -15.18 -20.75
C MET A 819 24.55 -14.93 -20.37
N GLU A 820 25.25 -14.00 -21.04
CA GLU A 820 26.61 -13.62 -20.69
C GLU A 820 26.64 -12.88 -19.34
N GLU A 821 25.69 -11.98 -19.10
CA GLU A 821 25.52 -11.30 -17.81
C GLU A 821 25.21 -12.31 -16.68
N LEU A 822 24.35 -13.29 -16.92
CA LEU A 822 24.06 -14.38 -15.97
C LEU A 822 25.32 -15.20 -15.67
N ARG A 823 26.14 -15.49 -16.69
CA ARG A 823 27.39 -16.23 -16.54
C ARG A 823 28.39 -15.47 -15.69
N GLU A 824 28.61 -14.18 -15.96
CA GLU A 824 29.48 -13.32 -15.14
C GLU A 824 28.96 -13.21 -13.70
N ARG A 825 27.64 -13.08 -13.50
CA ARG A 825 27.02 -13.01 -12.18
C ARG A 825 27.21 -14.30 -11.37
N ILE A 826 27.16 -15.45 -12.04
CA ILE A 826 27.41 -16.76 -11.42
C ILE A 826 28.89 -16.88 -11.03
N ASP A 827 29.81 -16.47 -11.89
CA ASP A 827 31.25 -16.50 -11.60
C ASP A 827 31.58 -15.56 -10.41
N GLU A 828 30.98 -14.36 -10.36
CA GLU A 828 31.08 -13.43 -9.22
C GLU A 828 30.50 -14.02 -7.93
N LEU A 829 29.35 -14.69 -8.01
CA LEU A 829 28.71 -15.37 -6.86
C LEU A 829 29.57 -16.50 -6.32
N VAL A 830 30.22 -17.28 -7.19
CA VAL A 830 31.12 -18.36 -6.80
C VAL A 830 32.35 -17.79 -6.08
N GLU A 831 32.92 -16.71 -6.61
CA GLU A 831 34.09 -16.06 -6.00
C GLU A 831 33.73 -15.39 -4.66
N GLU A 832 32.57 -14.74 -4.56
CA GLU A 832 32.09 -14.16 -3.31
C GLU A 832 31.75 -15.23 -2.27
N THR A 833 31.21 -16.38 -2.69
CA THR A 833 30.97 -17.52 -1.80
C THR A 833 32.29 -18.06 -1.23
N ALA A 834 33.36 -18.09 -2.03
CA ALA A 834 34.70 -18.45 -1.55
C ALA A 834 35.23 -17.44 -0.53
N ARG A 835 35.11 -16.13 -0.78
CA ARG A 835 35.51 -15.07 0.18
C ARG A 835 34.68 -15.08 1.46
N GLN A 836 33.39 -15.41 1.36
CA GLN A 836 32.52 -15.53 2.54
C GLN A 836 32.90 -16.74 3.40
N LYS A 837 33.31 -17.84 2.78
CA LYS A 837 33.81 -19.02 3.49
C LYS A 837 35.10 -18.71 4.28
N GLU A 838 36.04 -17.99 3.68
CA GLU A 838 37.28 -17.57 4.35
C GLU A 838 37.00 -16.62 5.54
N ARG A 839 36.13 -15.61 5.36
CA ARG A 839 35.69 -14.73 6.47
C ARG A 839 34.93 -15.47 7.57
N ALA A 840 34.19 -16.53 7.23
CA ALA A 840 33.50 -17.35 8.22
C ALA A 840 34.48 -18.15 9.08
N GLU A 841 35.57 -18.66 8.49
CA GLU A 841 36.64 -19.34 9.22
C GLU A 841 37.38 -18.38 10.18
N GLU A 842 37.67 -17.16 9.74
CA GLU A 842 38.29 -16.12 10.58
C GLU A 842 37.37 -15.69 11.74
N ASN A 843 36.08 -15.47 11.47
CA ASN A 843 35.09 -15.14 12.49
C ASN A 843 34.87 -16.27 13.51
N ASP A 844 35.00 -17.53 13.09
CA ASP A 844 34.91 -18.67 14.00
C ASP A 844 36.13 -18.75 14.93
N GLU A 845 37.32 -18.38 14.44
CA GLU A 845 38.54 -18.30 15.25
C GLU A 845 38.44 -17.18 16.30
N GLU A 846 37.97 -15.99 15.91
CA GLU A 846 37.69 -14.88 16.84
C GLU A 846 36.58 -15.25 17.84
N LEU A 847 35.52 -15.96 17.41
CA LEU A 847 34.49 -16.43 18.33
C LEU A 847 35.04 -17.42 19.37
N ARG A 848 35.96 -18.31 18.98
CA ARG A 848 36.67 -19.20 19.92
C ARG A 848 37.55 -18.43 20.89
N ARG A 849 38.15 -17.32 20.46
CA ARG A 849 38.93 -16.43 21.32
C ARG A 849 38.04 -15.70 22.33
N VAL A 850 36.97 -15.06 21.88
CA VAL A 850 36.02 -14.33 22.74
C VAL A 850 35.36 -15.26 23.76
N LYS A 851 35.00 -16.49 23.37
CA LYS A 851 34.48 -17.51 24.32
C LYS A 851 35.46 -17.82 25.44
N ARG A 852 36.77 -17.90 25.14
CA ARG A 852 37.81 -18.11 26.17
C ARG A 852 37.93 -16.91 27.10
N GLU A 853 37.85 -15.69 26.58
CA GLU A 853 37.88 -14.47 27.39
C GLU A 853 36.65 -14.35 28.29
N PHE A 854 35.48 -14.74 27.80
CA PHE A 854 34.24 -14.74 28.58
C PHE A 854 34.26 -15.77 29.71
N GLU A 855 34.79 -16.97 29.48
CA GLU A 855 34.98 -17.97 30.55
C GLU A 855 35.99 -17.50 31.60
N LEU A 856 37.06 -16.79 31.20
CA LEU A 856 37.98 -16.14 32.13
C LEU A 856 37.28 -15.06 32.97
N LEU A 857 36.43 -14.24 32.35
CA LEU A 857 35.67 -13.21 33.05
C LEU A 857 34.67 -13.82 34.03
N LYS A 858 33.96 -14.88 33.62
CA LYS A 858 33.03 -15.64 34.47
C LYS A 858 33.74 -16.21 35.71
N ALA A 859 34.95 -16.75 35.54
CA ALA A 859 35.77 -17.22 36.67
C ALA A 859 36.15 -16.06 37.63
N HIS A 860 36.50 -14.88 37.10
CA HIS A 860 36.78 -13.70 37.92
C HIS A 860 35.55 -13.24 38.70
N VAL A 861 34.38 -13.13 38.04
CA VAL A 861 33.13 -12.73 38.70
C VAL A 861 32.72 -13.73 39.78
N THR A 862 32.89 -15.03 39.54
CA THR A 862 32.62 -16.07 40.54
C THR A 862 33.53 -15.89 41.76
N THR A 863 34.81 -15.60 41.54
CA THR A 863 35.77 -15.32 42.61
C THR A 863 35.37 -14.07 43.41
N PHE A 864 35.03 -12.97 42.73
CA PHE A 864 34.56 -11.74 43.39
C PHE A 864 33.28 -11.95 44.19
N THR A 865 32.36 -12.77 43.69
CA THR A 865 31.12 -13.12 44.40
C THR A 865 31.42 -13.88 45.69
N SER A 866 32.34 -14.86 45.63
CA SER A 866 32.80 -15.59 46.82
C SER A 866 33.47 -14.68 47.85
N VAL A 867 34.29 -13.71 47.40
CA VAL A 867 34.92 -12.72 48.29
C VAL A 867 33.87 -11.83 48.96
N ARG A 868 32.88 -11.35 48.20
CA ARG A 868 31.77 -10.54 48.71
C ARG A 868 30.98 -11.32 49.77
N ASP A 869 30.64 -12.57 49.51
CA ASP A 869 29.84 -13.38 50.44
C ASP A 869 30.61 -13.67 51.74
N THR A 870 31.95 -13.82 51.66
CA THR A 870 32.83 -13.93 52.83
C THR A 870 32.86 -12.63 53.64
N LEU A 871 32.93 -11.47 52.97
CA LEU A 871 32.88 -10.15 53.62
C LEU A 871 31.52 -9.91 54.30
N LEU A 872 30.41 -10.27 53.66
CA LEU A 872 29.07 -10.17 54.25
C LEU A 872 28.92 -11.08 55.48
N SER A 873 29.52 -12.28 55.46
CA SER A 873 29.56 -13.16 56.62
C SER A 873 30.36 -12.55 57.78
N SER A 874 31.51 -11.93 57.50
CA SER A 874 32.32 -11.21 58.49
C SER A 874 31.55 -10.02 59.08
N GLU A 875 30.87 -9.23 58.25
CA GLU A 875 30.06 -8.09 58.71
C GLU A 875 28.94 -8.53 59.68
N ARG A 876 28.29 -9.67 59.41
CA ARG A 876 27.29 -10.25 60.32
C ARG A 876 27.90 -10.67 61.65
N GLN A 877 29.12 -11.21 61.66
CA GLN A 877 29.85 -11.53 62.89
C GLN A 877 30.19 -10.26 63.67
N PHE A 878 30.65 -9.19 63.00
CA PHE A 878 30.91 -7.91 63.65
C PHE A 878 29.66 -7.30 64.29
N LYS A 879 28.51 -7.31 63.62
CA LYS A 879 27.23 -6.85 64.21
C LYS A 879 26.82 -7.66 65.44
N THR A 880 27.11 -8.96 65.44
CA THR A 880 26.86 -9.83 66.61
C THR A 880 27.78 -9.44 67.78
N ILE A 881 29.05 -9.15 67.50
CA ILE A 881 30.03 -8.69 68.49
C ILE A 881 29.64 -7.33 69.05
N GLU A 882 29.22 -6.37 68.21
CA GLU A 882 28.73 -5.06 68.66
C GLU A 882 27.53 -5.20 69.61
N SER A 883 26.55 -6.04 69.27
CA SER A 883 25.39 -6.29 70.15
C SER A 883 25.78 -6.91 71.50
N LEU A 884 26.78 -7.79 71.52
CA LEU A 884 27.32 -8.34 72.77
C LEU A 884 28.07 -7.27 73.57
N PHE A 885 28.80 -6.38 72.90
CA PHE A 885 29.53 -5.30 73.54
C PHE A 885 28.58 -4.27 74.16
N GLU A 886 27.52 -3.84 73.46
CA GLU A 886 26.48 -2.98 74.01
C GLU A 886 25.83 -3.60 75.25
N ARG A 887 25.52 -4.90 75.20
CA ARG A 887 24.96 -5.62 76.36
C ARG A 887 25.93 -5.65 77.53
N LEU A 888 27.23 -5.80 77.27
CA LEU A 888 28.27 -5.76 78.29
C LEU A 888 28.37 -4.37 78.93
N VAL A 889 28.34 -3.30 78.13
CA VAL A 889 28.36 -1.90 78.61
C VAL A 889 27.17 -1.64 79.53
N ILE A 890 25.95 -2.03 79.13
CA ILE A 890 24.75 -1.89 79.96
C ILE A 890 24.90 -2.64 81.29
N LYS A 891 25.42 -3.87 81.26
CA LYS A 891 25.65 -4.70 82.45
C LYS A 891 26.68 -4.04 83.38
N THR A 892 27.76 -3.49 82.83
CA THR A 892 28.80 -2.81 83.61
C THR A 892 28.25 -1.56 84.30
N SER A 893 27.47 -0.73 83.59
CA SER A 893 26.83 0.44 84.20
C SER A 893 25.83 0.08 85.29
N GLN A 894 25.10 -1.04 85.15
CA GLN A 894 24.24 -1.56 86.23
C GLN A 894 25.05 -1.96 87.46
N LEU A 895 26.13 -2.71 87.28
CA LEU A 895 27.00 -3.14 88.37
C LEU A 895 27.71 -1.97 89.07
N GLU A 896 28.11 -0.94 88.33
CA GLU A 896 28.64 0.30 88.91
C GLU A 896 27.59 1.03 89.75
N GLY A 897 26.33 1.06 89.31
CA GLY A 897 25.21 1.61 90.08
C GLY A 897 24.96 0.83 91.38
N GLU A 898 24.92 -0.51 91.30
CA GLU A 898 24.77 -1.37 92.49
C GLU A 898 25.93 -1.21 93.46
N LYS A 899 27.17 -1.10 92.95
CA LYS A 899 28.36 -0.84 93.75
C LYS A 899 28.26 0.49 94.49
N ALA A 900 27.91 1.58 93.80
CA ALA A 900 27.76 2.89 94.41
C ALA A 900 26.67 2.90 95.50
N GLN A 901 25.56 2.18 95.27
CA GLN A 901 24.51 2.02 96.28
C GLN A 901 25.00 1.27 97.52
N LYS A 902 25.77 0.19 97.32
CA LYS A 902 26.36 -0.59 98.42
C LYS A 902 27.42 0.21 99.19
N GLU A 903 28.24 1.01 98.52
CA GLU A 903 29.19 1.92 99.17
C GLU A 903 28.49 2.96 100.04
N ALA A 904 27.38 3.53 99.58
CA ALA A 904 26.56 4.45 100.37
C ALA A 904 25.93 3.77 101.61
N GLU A 905 25.47 2.52 101.46
CA GLU A 905 24.93 1.72 102.58
C GLU A 905 26.01 1.45 103.64
N VAL A 906 27.22 1.09 103.21
CA VAL A 906 28.38 0.89 104.11
C VAL A 906 28.75 2.19 104.83
N GLN A 907 28.73 3.33 104.13
CA GLN A 907 29.04 4.62 104.75
C GLN A 907 28.02 4.99 105.83
N ASN A 908 26.72 4.78 105.58
CA ASN A 908 25.68 4.98 106.60
C ASN A 908 25.88 4.08 107.82
N LEU A 909 26.21 2.79 107.61
CA LEU A 909 26.50 1.85 108.69
C LEU A 909 27.76 2.25 109.49
N MET A 910 28.77 2.83 108.84
CA MET A 910 29.95 3.39 109.52
C MET A 910 29.56 4.59 110.39
N GLU A 911 28.75 5.52 109.88
CA GLU A 911 28.26 6.66 110.67
C GLU A 911 27.42 6.21 111.87
N GLU A 912 26.57 5.20 111.68
CA GLU A 912 25.77 4.61 112.74
C GLU A 912 26.65 3.93 113.81
N ASN A 913 27.68 3.17 113.39
CA ASN A 913 28.67 2.60 114.31
C ASN A 913 29.40 3.67 115.12
N VAL A 914 29.81 4.78 114.49
CA VAL A 914 30.46 5.90 115.21
C VAL A 914 29.52 6.49 116.26
N LYS A 915 28.22 6.65 115.94
CA LYS A 915 27.21 7.12 116.90
C LYS A 915 27.00 6.14 118.05
N LEU A 916 26.95 4.84 117.76
CA LEU A 916 26.81 3.79 118.76
C LEU A 916 28.03 3.74 119.70
N THR A 917 29.24 3.86 119.17
CA THR A 917 30.47 3.96 119.99
C THR A 917 30.44 5.19 120.88
N ALA A 918 30.06 6.36 120.37
CA ALA A 918 29.94 7.57 121.19
C ALA A 918 28.88 7.44 122.30
N LEU A 919 27.78 6.72 122.03
CA LEU A 919 26.77 6.38 123.04
C LEU A 919 27.30 5.40 124.09
N LEU A 920 28.09 4.41 123.66
CA LEU A 920 28.75 3.45 124.54
C LEU A 920 29.72 4.19 125.48
N ASP A 921 30.61 5.03 124.94
CA ASP A 921 31.54 5.85 125.73
C ASP A 921 30.80 6.73 126.74
N LYS A 922 29.68 7.34 126.34
CA LYS A 922 28.84 8.13 127.24
C LYS A 922 28.23 7.28 128.36
N LYS A 923 27.83 6.04 128.07
CA LYS A 923 27.28 5.10 129.06
C LYS A 923 28.36 4.56 129.99
N GLU A 924 29.55 4.28 129.49
CA GLU A 924 30.72 3.92 130.30
C GLU A 924 31.13 5.06 131.22
N ALA A 925 31.16 6.31 130.74
CA ALA A 925 31.41 7.49 131.57
C ALA A 925 30.33 7.67 132.65
N GLN A 926 29.05 7.41 132.34
CA GLN A 926 27.96 7.42 133.33
C GLN A 926 28.15 6.32 134.39
N LEU A 927 28.54 5.11 133.99
CA LEU A 927 28.83 4.00 134.91
C LEU A 927 30.03 4.30 135.81
N LEU A 928 31.10 4.88 135.26
CA LEU A 928 32.27 5.32 136.02
C LEU A 928 31.88 6.40 137.04
N ALA A 929 31.09 7.40 136.64
CA ALA A 929 30.59 8.42 137.55
C ALA A 929 29.69 7.84 138.65
N LEU A 930 28.83 6.87 138.33
CA LEU A 930 28.00 6.16 139.30
C LEU A 930 28.85 5.31 140.25
N ASN A 931 29.88 4.62 139.74
CA ASN A 931 30.81 3.84 140.54
C ASN A 931 31.59 4.74 141.51
N GLU A 932 32.04 5.92 141.07
CA GLU A 932 32.66 6.89 141.97
C GLU A 932 31.67 7.51 142.96
N GLN A 933 30.41 7.76 142.58
CA GLN A 933 29.38 8.12 143.56
C GLN A 933 29.15 7.02 144.61
N CYS A 934 29.12 5.75 144.20
CA CYS A 934 29.03 4.61 145.11
C CYS A 934 30.25 4.52 146.05
N LYS A 935 31.47 4.76 145.54
CA LYS A 935 32.69 4.84 146.38
C LYS A 935 32.64 6.03 147.35
N VAL A 936 32.18 7.20 146.93
CA VAL A 936 32.02 8.38 147.80
C VAL A 936 30.94 8.14 148.86
N MET A 937 29.84 7.46 148.51
CA MET A 937 28.82 7.05 149.50
C MET A 937 29.38 6.01 150.48
N ALA A 938 30.20 5.06 150.03
CA ALA A 938 30.89 4.11 150.91
C ALA A 938 31.87 4.82 151.86
N LEU A 939 32.65 5.79 151.36
CA LEU A 939 33.59 6.58 152.17
C LEU A 939 32.90 7.54 153.15
N ARG A 940 31.72 8.08 152.81
CA ARG A 940 30.89 8.86 153.75
C ARG A 940 30.17 7.98 154.79
N GLY A 941 29.97 6.70 154.50
CA GLY A 941 29.46 5.71 155.46
C GLY A 941 30.51 5.17 156.43
N SER A 942 31.80 5.40 156.19
CA SER A 942 32.90 4.95 157.06
C SER A 942 33.44 6.00 158.03
N ASN A 943 32.74 7.12 158.20
CA ASN A 943 32.97 8.09 159.29
C ASN A 943 31.74 8.20 160.21
N ILE A 944 31.22 7.04 160.60
CA ILE A 944 30.57 6.81 161.89
C ILE A 944 31.28 5.62 162.53
#